data_AF-A0A9Q0T322-F1
#
_entry.id   AF-A0A9Q0T322-F1
#
_cell.length_a   1.000
_cell.length_b   1.000
_cell.length_c   1.000
_cell.angle_alpha   90.00
_cell.angle_beta   90.00
_cell.angle_gamma   90.00
#
_symmetry.space_group_name_H-M   'P 1'
#
loop_
_entity.id
_entity.type
_entity.pdbx_description
1 polymer ?
#
loop_
_entity_poly.entity_id
_entity_poly.type
_entity_poly.pdbx_seq_one_letter_code
_entity_poly.pdbx_strand_id
1 'polypeptide(L)'
;MKEEKGTQSCPQCKTRYKRLKGSARVEGDDEEDDLDDIEHEFIIEDEHDRNKYLTEAMLHGKMTYGRGHDDEENSHFPPVITGIRSRPVSGEFPIGSHGEQILSSSLHKRVHPYQDSEPGSARWDAKKEGGWKDRMDDWKMQQGNLGPEQEDDAEAAMLEEARQPLSRKVPIASSKINPYRMVIVARLIILAFFLRYRILHPVHEALGLWLTSIVCEIWFAISWILDQFPKWLPIDRETYLDRLSLRYEREGEPNMLAPADIFVSTVDPMKEPPLVTGNTILSILAMDYPVEKISCYLSDDGASMCTFEAMSETAEFARKWVPFCKKYSIEPRAPEFYFALKMDYLKDKVQPTFVKERRAMKREYEEFKVRINAIVAKAQKAPPEGWIMQDGTPWPGNNTRDHPGMIQVFLGHSGGHDTEGNELPRLVYVSREKRPGFSHHKKAGAMNALIRVSAVLTNAPFMLNLDCDHYINNSKAVREAMCFLMDPQIGKKVCYVQFPQRFDGIDRHDRYANRNTVFFDINMKGLDGIQGPVYVGTGCVFKRQALYGYDPPKDSKRPKMVTCDCCPCFGSRKKKNAKNGAVGEGTSLQGMDNEKQLLMSQMNFEKKFGQSAIFVTSTLMEEGGVPPSSSPAALLKEAIHVISCGYEDKTEWGLELGWIYGSITEDILTGFKMHCRGWRSIYCMPKLPAFKGSAPINLSDRLNQVLRWALGSVEIFFSRHSPMLYGYKEGKLKWLERFAYVNTTIYPFTSLALVAYCCLPCHLPAY
;
A
#
# COMPACT_ATOMS: atom_id res chain seq x y z
N MET A 1 -20.31 14.46 62.88
CA MET A 1 -20.08 14.62 64.33
C MET A 1 -19.06 13.59 64.77
N LYS A 2 -18.29 13.86 65.84
CA LYS A 2 -17.39 12.89 66.50
C LYS A 2 -17.82 12.78 67.95
N GLU A 3 -18.16 11.57 68.38
CA GLU A 3 -18.24 11.07 69.77
C GLU A 3 -18.18 9.54 69.60
N GLU A 4 -17.39 8.74 70.31
CA GLU A 4 -16.75 8.84 71.64
C GLU A 4 -17.67 8.49 72.84
N LYS A 5 -18.76 7.76 72.57
CA LYS A 5 -19.17 6.56 73.35
C LYS A 5 -20.01 5.63 72.47
N GLY A 6 -19.97 4.32 72.77
CA GLY A 6 -20.30 3.28 71.78
C GLY A 6 -21.78 2.89 71.69
N THR A 7 -22.40 3.18 70.55
CA THR A 7 -23.47 2.37 69.92
C THR A 7 -23.36 2.50 68.39
N GLN A 8 -23.41 1.38 67.64
CA GLN A 8 -23.18 1.40 66.18
C GLN A 8 -24.38 1.89 65.33
N SER A 9 -25.52 2.20 65.96
CA SER A 9 -26.78 2.52 65.28
C SER A 9 -27.44 3.78 65.83
N CYS A 10 -28.16 4.50 64.98
CA CYS A 10 -28.98 5.64 65.39
C CYS A 10 -30.10 5.19 66.36
N PRO A 11 -30.23 5.77 67.56
CA PRO A 11 -31.18 5.29 68.57
C PRO A 11 -32.66 5.50 68.19
N GLN A 12 -32.98 6.41 67.27
CA GLN A 12 -34.37 6.64 66.83
C GLN A 12 -34.82 5.69 65.70
N CYS A 13 -34.00 5.47 64.67
CA CYS A 13 -34.38 4.66 63.48
C CYS A 13 -33.68 3.31 63.39
N LYS A 14 -32.79 2.97 64.34
CA LYS A 14 -31.93 1.76 64.39
C LYS A 14 -31.00 1.54 63.19
N THR A 15 -30.99 2.43 62.20
CA THR A 15 -30.06 2.39 61.06
C THR A 15 -28.61 2.44 61.56
N ARG A 16 -27.79 1.50 61.09
CA ARG A 16 -26.34 1.43 61.38
C ARG A 16 -25.61 2.53 60.61
N TYR A 17 -24.60 3.16 61.21
CA TYR A 17 -23.82 4.21 60.53
C TYR A 17 -22.84 3.58 59.52
N LYS A 18 -22.83 4.04 58.25
CA LYS A 18 -21.81 3.62 57.28
C LYS A 18 -20.42 4.14 57.69
N ARG A 19 -19.42 3.28 57.54
CA ARG A 19 -18.00 3.55 57.80
C ARG A 19 -17.41 4.52 56.76
N LEU A 20 -16.46 5.36 57.18
CA LEU A 20 -15.73 6.27 56.30
C LEU A 20 -14.53 5.55 55.66
N LYS A 21 -14.30 5.79 54.35
CA LYS A 21 -13.16 5.20 53.62
C LYS A 21 -11.84 5.62 54.30
N GLY A 22 -11.04 4.65 54.74
CA GLY A 22 -9.76 4.86 55.42
C GLY A 22 -9.72 4.59 56.94
N SER A 23 -10.86 4.38 57.62
CA SER A 23 -10.83 3.92 59.02
C SER A 23 -10.73 2.39 59.14
N ALA A 24 -10.14 1.90 60.23
CA ALA A 24 -10.00 0.46 60.51
C ALA A 24 -11.36 -0.27 60.51
N ARG A 25 -11.32 -1.56 60.13
CA ARG A 25 -12.49 -2.47 60.12
C ARG A 25 -12.70 -3.04 61.54
N VAL A 26 -13.95 -3.33 61.88
CA VAL A 26 -14.35 -3.96 63.16
C VAL A 26 -15.17 -5.21 62.83
N GLU A 27 -15.28 -6.17 63.75
CA GLU A 27 -16.07 -7.38 63.54
C GLU A 27 -17.53 -7.05 63.15
N GLY A 28 -18.02 -7.74 62.12
CA GLY A 28 -19.36 -7.57 61.57
C GLY A 28 -19.54 -6.41 60.58
N ASP A 29 -18.48 -5.87 59.96
CA ASP A 29 -18.59 -5.11 58.70
C ASP A 29 -18.74 -6.10 57.53
N ASP A 30 -19.88 -6.12 56.82
CA ASP A 30 -20.12 -6.97 55.64
C ASP A 30 -19.13 -6.66 54.49
N GLU A 31 -19.03 -7.57 53.51
CA GLU A 31 -18.13 -7.45 52.35
C GLU A 31 -18.87 -6.80 51.16
N GLU A 32 -18.50 -5.54 50.84
CA GLU A 32 -18.93 -4.86 49.62
C GLU A 32 -18.06 -5.36 48.43
N ASP A 33 -18.46 -6.47 47.82
CA ASP A 33 -17.86 -7.08 46.60
C ASP A 33 -18.13 -6.25 45.31
N ASP A 34 -17.90 -4.93 45.38
CA ASP A 34 -17.84 -4.05 44.20
C ASP A 34 -16.37 -3.99 43.72
N LEU A 35 -16.01 -4.93 42.84
CA LEU A 35 -14.68 -4.98 42.20
C LEU A 35 -14.50 -3.83 41.18
N ASP A 36 -13.93 -2.71 41.64
CA ASP A 36 -13.44 -1.63 40.78
C ASP A 36 -12.24 -2.13 39.93
N ASP A 37 -12.53 -2.58 38.69
CA ASP A 37 -11.59 -3.06 37.65
C ASP A 37 -10.31 -2.20 37.45
N ILE A 38 -10.30 -0.96 37.93
CA ILE A 38 -9.22 0.00 37.78
C ILE A 38 -7.93 -0.47 38.47
N GLU A 39 -8.00 -1.00 39.70
CA GLU A 39 -6.76 -1.36 40.42
C GLU A 39 -6.03 -2.55 39.77
N HIS A 40 -6.75 -3.47 39.13
CA HIS A 40 -6.14 -4.62 38.44
C HIS A 40 -5.52 -4.28 37.07
N GLU A 41 -5.78 -3.11 36.48
CA GLU A 41 -5.09 -2.66 35.25
C GLU A 41 -3.69 -2.04 35.55
N PHE A 42 -3.35 -1.80 36.83
CA PHE A 42 -2.09 -1.15 37.25
C PHE A 42 -1.12 -2.01 38.11
N ILE A 43 -1.47 -3.23 38.50
CA ILE A 43 -0.57 -4.11 39.28
C ILE A 43 0.60 -4.60 38.41
N ILE A 44 1.81 -4.14 38.73
CA ILE A 44 3.06 -4.57 38.10
C ILE A 44 3.67 -5.71 38.94
N GLU A 45 3.26 -6.94 38.64
CA GLU A 45 3.87 -8.16 39.19
C GLU A 45 4.25 -9.15 38.07
N ASP A 46 5.03 -10.18 38.43
CA ASP A 46 6.22 -10.60 37.68
C ASP A 46 6.04 -11.07 36.21
N GLU A 47 7.06 -10.77 35.38
CA GLU A 47 7.14 -11.21 33.97
C GLU A 47 7.31 -12.74 33.81
N HIS A 48 7.55 -13.47 34.89
CA HIS A 48 8.05 -14.85 34.85
C HIS A 48 6.95 -15.94 34.78
N ASP A 49 5.83 -15.80 35.50
CA ASP A 49 4.82 -16.88 35.57
C ASP A 49 3.68 -16.77 34.55
N ARG A 50 3.34 -15.58 34.02
CA ARG A 50 2.37 -15.51 32.90
C ARG A 50 2.89 -16.22 31.64
N ASN A 51 4.20 -16.22 31.41
CA ASN A 51 4.83 -16.96 30.31
C ASN A 51 4.71 -18.49 30.48
N LYS A 52 4.68 -19.03 31.71
CA LYS A 52 4.39 -20.45 31.96
C LYS A 52 2.98 -20.80 31.48
N TYR A 53 1.96 -20.13 32.02
CA TYR A 53 0.56 -20.44 31.71
C TYR A 53 0.24 -20.27 30.22
N LEU A 54 0.81 -19.27 29.55
CA LEU A 54 0.64 -19.09 28.10
C LEU A 54 1.30 -20.23 27.31
N THR A 55 2.49 -20.68 27.72
CA THR A 55 3.19 -21.81 27.09
C THR A 55 2.48 -23.14 27.36
N GLU A 56 1.94 -23.33 28.56
CA GLU A 56 1.24 -24.54 28.98
C GLU A 56 -0.10 -24.71 28.23
N ALA A 57 -0.84 -23.62 28.01
CA ALA A 57 -2.01 -23.60 27.12
C ALA A 57 -1.65 -23.96 25.67
N MET A 58 -0.51 -23.47 25.16
CA MET A 58 -0.01 -23.83 23.81
C MET A 58 0.53 -25.26 23.70
N LEU A 59 0.91 -25.88 24.82
CA LEU A 59 1.37 -27.29 24.88
C LEU A 59 0.20 -28.27 24.99
N HIS A 60 -0.81 -27.97 25.82
CA HIS A 60 -1.97 -28.84 25.99
C HIS A 60 -2.77 -29.04 24.68
N GLY A 61 -2.78 -28.03 23.80
CA GLY A 61 -3.38 -28.13 22.46
C GLY A 61 -2.68 -29.10 21.48
N LYS A 62 -1.64 -29.83 21.91
CA LYS A 62 -0.87 -30.76 21.05
C LYS A 62 -0.71 -32.19 21.58
N MET A 63 -1.38 -32.58 22.67
CA MET A 63 -1.18 -33.89 23.33
C MET A 63 -2.48 -34.66 23.64
N THR A 64 -3.24 -35.02 22.60
CA THR A 64 -4.20 -36.15 22.68
C THR A 64 -4.38 -36.81 21.32
N TYR A 65 -3.64 -37.89 21.07
CA TYR A 65 -3.97 -38.91 20.06
C TYR A 65 -4.42 -40.17 20.81
N GLY A 66 -5.67 -40.59 20.62
CA GLY A 66 -6.30 -41.73 21.29
C GLY A 66 -7.30 -42.43 20.37
N ARG A 67 -7.61 -43.71 20.65
CA ARG A 67 -8.44 -44.59 19.80
C ARG A 67 -9.83 -44.82 20.39
N GLY A 68 -10.82 -44.98 19.50
CA GLY A 68 -12.13 -45.59 19.79
C GLY A 68 -13.12 -44.68 20.50
N HIS A 69 -14.43 -44.95 20.44
CA HIS A 69 -15.16 -45.99 19.71
C HIS A 69 -16.48 -45.41 19.19
N ASP A 70 -17.14 -46.10 18.26
CA ASP A 70 -18.49 -45.79 17.78
C ASP A 70 -19.54 -45.88 18.91
N ASP A 71 -20.63 -45.11 18.77
CA ASP A 71 -22.01 -45.57 19.02
C ASP A 71 -23.02 -44.64 18.30
N GLU A 72 -24.14 -45.20 17.85
CA GLU A 72 -25.27 -44.48 17.25
C GLU A 72 -26.31 -44.12 18.33
N GLU A 73 -27.03 -43.01 18.17
CA GLU A 73 -28.49 -43.06 18.38
C GLU A 73 -29.23 -41.90 17.66
N ASN A 74 -30.55 -42.05 17.51
CA ASN A 74 -31.36 -41.32 16.53
C ASN A 74 -32.71 -40.89 17.13
N SER A 75 -33.06 -39.60 17.05
CA SER A 75 -34.34 -39.08 17.54
C SER A 75 -34.97 -38.01 16.64
N HIS A 76 -35.89 -38.46 15.79
CA HIS A 76 -37.05 -37.72 15.28
C HIS A 76 -37.86 -37.04 16.44
N PHE A 77 -38.77 -36.05 16.33
CA PHE A 77 -39.55 -35.38 15.24
C PHE A 77 -40.39 -34.21 15.90
N PRO A 78 -41.36 -33.48 15.29
CA PRO A 78 -41.68 -33.12 13.89
C PRO A 78 -41.96 -31.56 13.74
N PRO A 79 -42.99 -30.97 13.04
CA PRO A 79 -42.78 -29.70 12.31
C PRO A 79 -43.80 -28.54 12.60
N VAL A 80 -43.67 -27.39 11.93
CA VAL A 80 -44.70 -26.32 11.89
C VAL A 80 -44.86 -25.73 10.47
N ILE A 81 -46.11 -25.39 10.11
CA ILE A 81 -46.59 -24.87 8.81
C ILE A 81 -47.70 -23.84 9.14
N THR A 82 -47.94 -22.72 8.44
CA THR A 82 -47.40 -22.09 7.21
C THR A 82 -46.75 -20.72 7.57
N GLY A 83 -46.27 -19.80 6.70
CA GLY A 83 -46.31 -19.63 5.24
C GLY A 83 -47.34 -18.58 4.75
N ILE A 84 -46.95 -17.60 3.95
CA ILE A 84 -47.83 -16.75 3.10
C ILE A 84 -46.99 -16.08 1.99
N ARG A 85 -47.60 -15.84 0.82
CA ARG A 85 -47.00 -15.10 -0.30
C ARG A 85 -47.61 -13.70 -0.40
N SER A 86 -46.82 -12.72 -0.83
CA SER A 86 -47.31 -11.53 -1.53
C SER A 86 -46.52 -11.33 -2.83
N ARG A 87 -47.20 -10.93 -3.91
CA ARG A 87 -46.63 -10.67 -5.24
C ARG A 87 -46.69 -9.16 -5.56
N PRO A 88 -45.95 -8.65 -6.56
CA PRO A 88 -45.77 -7.22 -6.77
C PRO A 88 -47.02 -6.54 -7.35
N VAL A 89 -47.08 -5.21 -7.19
CA VAL A 89 -48.05 -4.33 -7.84
C VAL A 89 -47.30 -3.46 -8.85
N SER A 90 -47.67 -3.57 -10.13
CA SER A 90 -47.26 -2.61 -11.17
C SER A 90 -48.19 -1.39 -11.15
N GLY A 91 -47.67 -0.23 -11.54
CA GLY A 91 -48.47 0.97 -11.84
C GLY A 91 -47.89 1.71 -13.03
N GLU A 92 -48.70 1.93 -14.06
CA GLU A 92 -48.32 2.70 -15.25
C GLU A 92 -48.86 4.15 -15.18
N PHE A 93 -48.44 4.95 -16.14
CA PHE A 93 -48.64 6.41 -16.23
C PHE A 93 -50.11 6.84 -16.35
N PRO A 94 -50.34 8.16 -16.20
CA PRO A 94 -50.94 8.88 -17.33
C PRO A 94 -50.03 9.99 -17.89
N ILE A 95 -50.22 10.26 -19.18
CA ILE A 95 -49.55 11.33 -19.94
C ILE A 95 -50.40 12.61 -19.85
N GLY A 96 -49.75 13.77 -19.74
CA GLY A 96 -50.36 15.08 -19.99
C GLY A 96 -49.51 15.86 -20.98
N SER A 97 -50.10 16.28 -22.11
CA SER A 97 -49.41 17.08 -23.14
C SER A 97 -50.05 18.46 -23.29
N HIS A 98 -49.21 19.46 -23.54
CA HIS A 98 -49.58 20.71 -24.19
C HIS A 98 -48.33 21.27 -24.89
N GLY A 99 -48.53 21.93 -26.03
CA GLY A 99 -47.46 22.64 -26.72
C GLY A 99 -47.94 23.27 -28.03
N GLU A 100 -47.39 24.45 -28.33
CA GLU A 100 -47.35 25.15 -29.62
C GLU A 100 -46.01 25.93 -29.62
N GLN A 101 -45.11 25.74 -30.59
CA GLN A 101 -44.97 26.50 -31.85
C GLN A 101 -44.71 28.02 -31.60
N ILE A 102 -43.74 28.70 -32.24
CA ILE A 102 -43.58 28.91 -33.70
C ILE A 102 -42.12 29.29 -34.10
N LEU A 103 -41.70 28.87 -35.32
CA LEU A 103 -40.61 29.30 -36.25
C LEU A 103 -39.30 30.05 -35.82
N SER A 104 -38.17 29.48 -36.30
CA SER A 104 -37.10 30.02 -37.21
C SER A 104 -36.38 31.38 -36.91
N SER A 105 -35.19 31.71 -37.46
CA SER A 105 -34.41 31.20 -38.62
C SER A 105 -32.88 31.39 -38.46
N SER A 106 -32.09 31.42 -39.55
CA SER A 106 -30.62 31.27 -39.60
C SER A 106 -29.85 32.51 -40.11
N LEU A 107 -28.56 32.67 -39.73
CA LEU A 107 -27.38 32.82 -40.64
C LEU A 107 -26.04 33.23 -39.96
N HIS A 108 -24.94 33.08 -40.72
CA HIS A 108 -23.54 33.32 -40.32
C HIS A 108 -23.09 34.80 -40.33
N LYS A 109 -21.98 35.13 -39.63
CA LYS A 109 -20.70 35.56 -40.27
C LYS A 109 -19.48 35.64 -39.31
N ARG A 110 -18.30 35.96 -39.86
CA ARG A 110 -16.94 35.97 -39.27
C ARG A 110 -16.07 37.05 -39.97
N VAL A 111 -14.93 37.45 -39.37
CA VAL A 111 -13.69 38.07 -39.96
C VAL A 111 -13.45 39.60 -39.75
N HIS A 112 -12.46 39.93 -38.89
CA HIS A 112 -11.22 40.79 -39.01
C HIS A 112 -10.94 41.74 -40.23
N PRO A 113 -9.87 42.61 -40.25
CA PRO A 113 -9.14 43.42 -39.21
C PRO A 113 -8.63 44.82 -39.73
N TYR A 114 -7.51 45.36 -39.16
CA TYR A 114 -6.62 46.48 -39.60
C TYR A 114 -7.12 47.95 -39.43
N GLN A 115 -6.33 49.04 -39.32
CA GLN A 115 -4.86 49.40 -39.30
C GLN A 115 -4.72 50.79 -38.56
N ASP A 116 -3.62 51.52 -38.26
CA ASP A 116 -2.13 51.53 -38.36
C ASP A 116 -1.60 52.54 -37.25
N SER A 117 -0.44 53.26 -37.14
CA SER A 117 0.91 53.41 -37.78
C SER A 117 1.89 54.22 -36.85
N GLU A 118 3.17 54.42 -37.25
CA GLU A 118 4.16 55.41 -36.68
C GLU A 118 4.34 56.64 -37.65
N PRO A 119 5.32 57.59 -37.55
CA PRO A 119 6.39 57.90 -36.55
C PRO A 119 6.60 59.41 -36.21
N GLY A 120 7.64 59.78 -35.42
CA GLY A 120 8.16 61.16 -35.35
C GLY A 120 9.14 61.48 -34.22
N SER A 121 10.25 62.20 -34.49
CA SER A 121 11.33 62.49 -33.53
C SER A 121 11.54 63.98 -33.25
N ALA A 122 11.85 64.36 -31.99
CA ALA A 122 12.61 65.57 -31.66
C ALA A 122 13.23 65.56 -30.25
N ARG A 123 14.42 66.14 -30.16
CA ARG A 123 15.45 66.13 -29.11
C ARG A 123 15.17 67.06 -27.93
N TRP A 124 15.38 66.57 -26.70
CA TRP A 124 15.84 67.23 -25.44
C TRP A 124 15.64 68.76 -25.23
N ASP A 125 15.06 69.17 -24.09
CA ASP A 125 15.88 69.73 -22.99
C ASP A 125 15.20 69.87 -21.59
N ALA A 126 16.05 69.98 -20.56
CA ALA A 126 15.89 70.54 -19.19
C ALA A 126 14.64 70.33 -18.29
N LYS A 127 14.88 69.68 -17.12
CA LYS A 127 14.29 69.89 -15.77
C LYS A 127 12.76 69.90 -15.55
N LYS A 128 12.26 68.86 -14.86
CA LYS A 128 11.62 68.97 -13.52
C LYS A 128 11.34 67.59 -12.90
N GLU A 129 11.88 67.34 -11.71
CA GLU A 129 11.40 66.27 -10.82
C GLU A 129 10.12 66.75 -10.09
N GLY A 130 9.17 65.84 -9.82
CA GLY A 130 7.95 66.15 -9.05
C GLY A 130 6.76 65.25 -9.39
N GLY A 131 6.34 65.21 -10.66
CA GLY A 131 5.03 64.68 -11.09
C GLY A 131 4.79 63.16 -11.01
N TRP A 132 5.62 62.40 -10.28
CA TRP A 132 5.38 60.98 -9.98
C TRP A 132 4.59 60.77 -8.69
N LYS A 133 4.71 61.67 -7.70
CA LYS A 133 4.02 61.49 -6.42
C LYS A 133 2.53 61.80 -6.56
N ASP A 134 2.21 62.95 -7.12
CA ASP A 134 0.83 63.42 -7.33
C ASP A 134 0.01 62.40 -8.15
N ARG A 135 0.62 61.77 -9.16
CA ARG A 135 0.00 60.68 -9.95
C ARG A 135 -0.24 59.40 -9.16
N MET A 136 0.62 59.06 -8.20
CA MET A 136 0.42 57.90 -7.34
C MET A 136 -0.70 58.16 -6.32
N ASP A 137 -0.81 59.40 -5.83
CA ASP A 137 -1.82 59.75 -4.84
C ASP A 137 -3.21 59.96 -5.50
N ASP A 138 -3.29 60.48 -6.74
CA ASP A 138 -4.50 60.41 -7.60
C ASP A 138 -4.95 58.95 -7.85
N TRP A 139 -4.00 58.05 -8.17
CA TRP A 139 -4.30 56.64 -8.46
C TRP A 139 -4.89 55.92 -7.24
N LYS A 140 -4.36 56.19 -6.03
CA LYS A 140 -4.94 55.69 -4.77
C LYS A 140 -6.32 56.28 -4.50
N MET A 141 -6.52 57.58 -4.77
CA MET A 141 -7.80 58.24 -4.51
C MET A 141 -8.94 57.71 -5.41
N GLN A 142 -8.61 57.09 -6.55
CA GLN A 142 -9.57 56.38 -7.41
C GLN A 142 -9.98 54.97 -6.91
N GLN A 143 -9.30 54.39 -5.91
CA GLN A 143 -9.70 53.09 -5.32
C GLN A 143 -10.78 53.22 -4.22
N GLY A 144 -11.35 54.41 -4.01
CA GLY A 144 -12.27 54.72 -2.92
C GLY A 144 -13.71 54.17 -3.04
N ASN A 145 -13.90 52.87 -3.30
CA ASN A 145 -15.07 52.07 -2.86
C ASN A 145 -14.95 50.58 -3.26
N LEU A 146 -14.46 49.74 -2.35
CA LEU A 146 -14.67 48.28 -2.37
C LEU A 146 -14.91 47.76 -0.94
N GLY A 147 -15.37 46.50 -0.85
CA GLY A 147 -15.72 45.81 0.39
C GLY A 147 -14.51 45.26 1.17
N PRO A 148 -14.70 44.23 2.01
CA PRO A 148 -13.64 43.73 2.89
C PRO A 148 -12.55 42.96 2.13
N GLU A 149 -11.46 43.64 1.78
CA GLU A 149 -10.26 43.08 1.13
C GLU A 149 -9.55 41.97 1.94
N GLN A 150 -10.00 41.69 3.17
CA GLN A 150 -9.39 40.77 4.11
C GLN A 150 -9.63 39.28 3.79
N GLU A 151 -10.63 38.97 2.95
CA GLU A 151 -10.89 37.60 2.47
C GLU A 151 -10.07 37.29 1.20
N ASP A 152 -9.97 38.23 0.24
CA ASP A 152 -9.17 38.07 -0.99
C ASP A 152 -7.68 37.83 -0.69
N ASP A 153 -7.09 38.58 0.24
CA ASP A 153 -5.68 38.39 0.67
C ASP A 153 -5.46 37.01 1.33
N ALA A 154 -6.47 36.51 2.06
CA ALA A 154 -6.41 35.21 2.72
C ALA A 154 -6.52 34.05 1.72
N GLU A 155 -7.43 34.13 0.75
CA GLU A 155 -7.51 33.17 -0.36
C GLU A 155 -6.24 33.19 -1.21
N ALA A 156 -5.69 34.37 -1.52
CA ALA A 156 -4.43 34.50 -2.26
C ALA A 156 -3.25 33.85 -1.52
N ALA A 157 -3.14 34.05 -0.20
CA ALA A 157 -2.13 33.40 0.64
C ALA A 157 -2.31 31.86 0.69
N MET A 158 -3.54 31.38 0.84
CA MET A 158 -3.84 29.93 0.77
C MET A 158 -3.52 29.34 -0.61
N LEU A 159 -3.79 30.07 -1.70
CA LEU A 159 -3.43 29.69 -3.07
C LEU A 159 -1.92 29.64 -3.29
N GLU A 160 -1.13 30.47 -2.60
CA GLU A 160 0.33 30.40 -2.65
C GLU A 160 0.89 29.25 -1.78
N GLU A 161 0.40 29.05 -0.56
CA GLU A 161 0.80 27.87 0.24
C GLU A 161 0.40 26.56 -0.46
N ALA A 162 -0.80 26.49 -1.04
CA ALA A 162 -1.23 25.36 -1.85
C ALA A 162 -0.39 25.13 -3.11
N ARG A 163 0.54 26.03 -3.51
CA ARG A 163 1.53 25.81 -4.59
C ARG A 163 2.88 25.27 -4.10
N GLN A 164 3.14 25.26 -2.79
CA GLN A 164 4.41 24.78 -2.22
C GLN A 164 4.61 23.25 -2.42
N PRO A 165 5.85 22.72 -2.38
CA PRO A 165 6.10 21.29 -2.52
C PRO A 165 5.45 20.49 -1.38
N LEU A 166 4.79 19.37 -1.74
CA LEU A 166 4.09 18.48 -0.80
C LEU A 166 5.04 17.59 0.01
N SER A 167 6.28 17.46 -0.45
CA SER A 167 7.32 16.71 0.22
C SER A 167 8.70 17.32 -0.01
N ARG A 168 9.63 17.06 0.91
CA ARG A 168 11.02 17.54 0.86
C ARG A 168 11.99 16.39 0.97
N LYS A 169 13.13 16.51 0.29
CA LYS A 169 14.33 15.69 0.55
C LYS A 169 15.21 16.39 1.58
N VAL A 170 15.53 15.68 2.65
CA VAL A 170 16.42 16.14 3.71
C VAL A 170 17.77 15.44 3.52
N PRO A 171 18.84 16.16 3.14
CA PRO A 171 20.16 15.56 3.02
C PRO A 171 20.74 15.26 4.41
N ILE A 172 21.40 14.11 4.57
CA ILE A 172 22.14 13.80 5.79
C ILE A 172 23.22 14.87 6.02
N ALA A 173 23.27 15.42 7.24
CA ALA A 173 24.17 16.50 7.62
C ALA A 173 25.63 16.22 7.23
N SER A 174 26.29 17.21 6.61
CA SER A 174 27.64 17.09 6.04
C SER A 174 28.68 16.60 7.07
N SER A 175 28.52 16.98 8.34
CA SER A 175 29.35 16.56 9.47
C SER A 175 29.27 15.05 9.78
N LYS A 176 28.19 14.36 9.37
CA LYS A 176 28.04 12.90 9.52
C LYS A 176 28.45 12.15 8.25
N ILE A 177 28.00 12.62 7.08
CA ILE A 177 28.17 11.89 5.82
C ILE A 177 29.58 12.02 5.21
N ASN A 178 30.28 13.14 5.44
CA ASN A 178 31.63 13.32 4.88
C ASN A 178 32.69 12.43 5.59
N PRO A 179 32.75 12.35 6.94
CA PRO A 179 33.64 11.40 7.62
C PRO A 179 33.37 9.94 7.23
N TYR A 180 32.10 9.54 7.10
CA TYR A 180 31.70 8.21 6.63
C TYR A 180 32.29 7.89 5.24
N ARG A 181 32.18 8.80 4.28
CA ARG A 181 32.79 8.64 2.94
C ARG A 181 34.32 8.57 3.01
N MET A 182 34.97 9.40 3.82
CA MET A 182 36.42 9.38 4.01
C MET A 182 36.90 8.04 4.58
N VAL A 183 36.20 7.49 5.58
CA VAL A 183 36.50 6.18 6.18
C VAL A 183 36.29 5.03 5.19
N ILE A 184 35.26 5.07 4.35
CA ILE A 184 35.05 4.07 3.29
C ILE A 184 36.18 4.11 2.26
N VAL A 185 36.61 5.31 1.81
CA VAL A 185 37.72 5.45 0.86
C VAL A 185 39.04 4.99 1.47
N ALA A 186 39.32 5.34 2.73
CA ALA A 186 40.49 4.85 3.45
C ALA A 186 40.47 3.32 3.58
N ARG A 187 39.33 2.72 3.93
CA ARG A 187 39.16 1.26 4.01
C ARG A 187 39.34 0.57 2.65
N LEU A 188 38.86 1.17 1.56
CA LEU A 188 39.08 0.66 0.20
C LEU A 188 40.57 0.69 -0.19
N ILE A 189 41.29 1.75 0.15
CA ILE A 189 42.73 1.87 -0.09
C ILE A 189 43.51 0.83 0.74
N ILE A 190 43.20 0.68 2.03
CA ILE A 190 43.83 -0.34 2.90
C ILE A 190 43.55 -1.76 2.37
N LEU A 191 42.32 -2.04 1.96
CA LEU A 191 41.93 -3.34 1.38
C LEU A 191 42.66 -3.63 0.07
N ALA A 192 42.86 -2.63 -0.80
CA ALA A 192 43.63 -2.78 -2.03
C ALA A 192 45.12 -3.06 -1.75
N PHE A 193 45.73 -2.38 -0.78
CA PHE A 193 47.11 -2.68 -0.36
C PHE A 193 47.22 -4.07 0.29
N PHE A 194 46.27 -4.47 1.13
CA PHE A 194 46.22 -5.79 1.76
C PHE A 194 46.14 -6.90 0.71
N LEU A 195 45.17 -6.85 -0.21
CA LEU A 195 45.01 -7.86 -1.26
C LEU A 195 46.24 -7.91 -2.19
N ARG A 196 46.79 -6.74 -2.58
CA ARG A 196 48.04 -6.69 -3.36
C ARG A 196 49.19 -7.35 -2.62
N TYR A 197 49.35 -7.08 -1.32
CA TYR A 197 50.38 -7.72 -0.50
C TYR A 197 50.18 -9.24 -0.43
N ARG A 198 48.97 -9.70 -0.11
CA ARG A 198 48.60 -11.13 -0.02
C ARG A 198 48.88 -11.90 -1.31
N ILE A 199 48.55 -11.32 -2.48
CA ILE A 199 48.78 -11.91 -3.80
C ILE A 199 50.28 -12.00 -4.13
N LEU A 200 51.08 -11.01 -3.74
CA LEU A 200 52.52 -10.96 -4.01
C LEU A 200 53.37 -11.81 -3.05
N HIS A 201 52.80 -12.30 -1.94
CA HIS A 201 53.48 -13.13 -0.94
C HIS A 201 52.73 -14.47 -0.76
N PRO A 202 52.89 -15.41 -1.72
CA PRO A 202 52.36 -16.75 -1.61
C PRO A 202 53.07 -17.59 -0.54
N VAL A 203 52.31 -18.38 0.22
CA VAL A 203 52.86 -19.36 1.17
C VAL A 203 53.07 -20.68 0.41
N HIS A 204 54.29 -20.89 -0.09
CA HIS A 204 54.62 -22.02 -0.95
C HIS A 204 54.45 -23.39 -0.27
N GLU A 205 54.69 -23.46 1.05
CA GLU A 205 54.58 -24.68 1.86
C GLU A 205 53.12 -25.18 1.98
N ALA A 206 52.15 -24.28 1.92
CA ALA A 206 50.73 -24.55 2.13
C ALA A 206 49.86 -23.95 1.00
N LEU A 207 50.31 -24.06 -0.24
CA LEU A 207 49.76 -23.35 -1.40
C LEU A 207 48.24 -23.54 -1.58
N GLY A 208 47.70 -24.73 -1.28
CA GLY A 208 46.26 -25.00 -1.31
C GLY A 208 45.47 -24.16 -0.29
N LEU A 209 45.90 -24.15 0.98
CA LEU A 209 45.25 -23.35 2.04
C LEU A 209 45.38 -21.85 1.77
N TRP A 210 46.54 -21.40 1.28
CA TRP A 210 46.75 -20.02 0.86
C TRP A 210 45.82 -19.62 -0.30
N LEU A 211 45.64 -20.51 -1.29
CA LEU A 211 44.76 -20.27 -2.44
C LEU A 211 43.29 -20.18 -2.03
N THR A 212 42.81 -21.07 -1.16
CA THR A 212 41.45 -21.00 -0.60
C THR A 212 41.24 -19.71 0.18
N SER A 213 42.20 -19.32 1.03
CA SER A 213 42.17 -18.07 1.79
C SER A 213 42.08 -16.83 0.88
N ILE A 214 42.97 -16.69 -0.11
CA ILE A 214 42.99 -15.49 -0.95
C ILE A 214 41.77 -15.40 -1.89
N VAL A 215 41.23 -16.54 -2.37
CA VAL A 215 39.97 -16.56 -3.15
C VAL A 215 38.78 -16.10 -2.29
N CYS A 216 38.70 -16.54 -1.03
CA CYS A 216 37.65 -16.08 -0.12
C CYS A 216 37.82 -14.59 0.24
N GLU A 217 39.04 -14.13 0.52
CA GLU A 217 39.35 -12.72 0.80
C GLU A 217 39.00 -11.79 -0.37
N ILE A 218 39.28 -12.21 -1.61
CA ILE A 218 38.87 -11.49 -2.83
C ILE A 218 37.34 -11.48 -2.98
N TRP A 219 36.66 -12.60 -2.72
CA TRP A 219 35.19 -12.66 -2.78
C TRP A 219 34.54 -11.72 -1.75
N PHE A 220 35.00 -11.74 -0.49
CA PHE A 220 34.50 -10.82 0.54
C PHE A 220 34.78 -9.35 0.21
N ALA A 221 35.92 -9.04 -0.41
CA ALA A 221 36.22 -7.69 -0.88
C ALA A 221 35.24 -7.22 -1.97
N ILE A 222 34.93 -8.08 -2.96
CA ILE A 222 33.94 -7.80 -4.01
C ILE A 222 32.54 -7.62 -3.42
N SER A 223 32.11 -8.53 -2.54
CA SER A 223 30.83 -8.45 -1.83
C SER A 223 30.71 -7.17 -1.00
N TRP A 224 31.76 -6.81 -0.24
CA TRP A 224 31.80 -5.57 0.54
C TRP A 224 31.71 -4.31 -0.33
N ILE A 225 32.40 -4.27 -1.48
CA ILE A 225 32.31 -3.13 -2.41
C ILE A 225 30.87 -2.99 -2.96
N LEU A 226 30.27 -4.11 -3.39
CA LEU A 226 28.91 -4.13 -3.96
C LEU A 226 27.82 -3.78 -2.94
N ASP A 227 28.00 -4.14 -1.66
CA ASP A 227 27.11 -3.75 -0.57
C ASP A 227 27.25 -2.28 -0.15
N GLN A 228 28.48 -1.75 -0.11
CA GLN A 228 28.74 -0.42 0.45
C GLN A 228 28.53 0.73 -0.53
N PHE A 229 28.84 0.56 -1.82
CA PHE A 229 28.70 1.65 -2.80
C PHE A 229 27.25 2.16 -2.97
N PRO A 230 26.19 1.32 -2.93
CA PRO A 230 24.80 1.79 -2.87
C PRO A 230 24.48 2.69 -1.65
N LYS A 231 25.26 2.58 -0.56
CA LYS A 231 25.11 3.41 0.66
C LYS A 231 25.79 4.78 0.56
N TRP A 232 26.25 5.21 -0.62
CA TRP A 232 27.04 6.44 -0.78
C TRP A 232 26.22 7.75 -0.71
N LEU A 233 24.92 7.67 -1.01
CA LEU A 233 24.01 8.83 -1.16
C LEU A 233 22.73 8.70 -0.30
N PRO A 234 22.81 8.41 1.02
CA PRO A 234 21.61 8.33 1.84
C PRO A 234 20.88 9.67 1.88
N ILE A 235 19.55 9.63 1.80
CA ILE A 235 18.66 10.77 2.01
C ILE A 235 17.54 10.41 2.97
N ASP A 236 17.03 11.41 3.68
CA ASP A 236 15.77 11.36 4.41
C ASP A 236 14.69 12.15 3.65
N ARG A 237 13.43 11.97 4.03
CA ARG A 237 12.29 12.68 3.43
C ARG A 237 11.26 13.09 4.45
N GLU A 238 10.61 14.21 4.17
CA GLU A 238 9.48 14.75 4.92
C GLU A 238 8.27 14.89 3.98
N THR A 239 7.08 14.63 4.52
CA THR A 239 5.77 14.87 3.91
C THR A 239 5.07 16.00 4.64
N TYR A 240 4.33 16.84 3.91
CA TYR A 240 3.55 17.94 4.47
C TYR A 240 2.07 17.70 4.16
N LEU A 241 1.39 17.02 5.08
CA LEU A 241 0.00 16.58 4.92
C LEU A 241 -0.97 17.77 4.83
N ASP A 242 -0.70 18.83 5.59
CA ASP A 242 -1.56 20.01 5.67
C ASP A 242 -1.64 20.70 4.28
N ARG A 243 -0.53 20.71 3.53
CA ARG A 243 -0.47 21.20 2.15
C ARG A 243 -1.11 20.27 1.12
N LEU A 244 -1.25 18.98 1.43
CA LEU A 244 -2.02 18.05 0.61
C LEU A 244 -3.51 18.40 0.73
N SER A 245 -4.00 18.59 1.96
CA SER A 245 -5.38 18.96 2.24
C SER A 245 -5.73 20.35 1.68
N LEU A 246 -4.90 21.39 1.91
CA LEU A 246 -5.09 22.71 1.31
C LEU A 246 -5.14 22.72 -0.24
N ARG A 247 -4.55 21.72 -0.90
CA ARG A 247 -4.55 21.58 -2.37
C ARG A 247 -5.71 20.74 -2.92
N TYR A 248 -6.11 19.68 -2.22
CA TYR A 248 -7.03 18.66 -2.75
C TYR A 248 -8.29 18.42 -1.91
N GLU A 249 -8.42 19.03 -0.73
CA GLU A 249 -9.50 18.83 0.22
C GLU A 249 -10.02 20.18 0.73
N ARG A 250 -10.31 21.08 -0.21
CA ARG A 250 -10.86 22.41 0.07
C ARG A 250 -12.28 22.30 0.61
N GLU A 251 -12.59 23.05 1.66
CA GLU A 251 -13.94 23.08 2.22
C GLU A 251 -14.93 23.67 1.18
N GLY A 252 -16.09 23.05 1.02
CA GLY A 252 -17.09 23.42 0.02
C GLY A 252 -16.86 22.88 -1.40
N GLU A 253 -15.63 22.48 -1.77
CA GLU A 253 -15.35 21.81 -3.06
C GLU A 253 -15.44 20.28 -2.95
N PRO A 254 -15.73 19.55 -4.06
CA PRO A 254 -15.59 18.10 -4.10
C PRO A 254 -14.14 17.66 -3.84
N ASN A 255 -13.95 16.58 -3.07
CA ASN A 255 -12.60 16.12 -2.70
C ASN A 255 -11.82 15.65 -3.95
N MET A 256 -10.69 16.29 -4.22
CA MET A 256 -9.83 16.08 -5.39
C MET A 256 -8.68 15.08 -5.14
N LEU A 257 -8.65 14.39 -3.99
CA LEU A 257 -7.74 13.26 -3.79
C LEU A 257 -8.01 12.15 -4.80
N ALA A 258 -6.93 11.54 -5.28
CA ALA A 258 -7.00 10.39 -6.18
C ALA A 258 -7.50 9.14 -5.43
N PRO A 259 -8.33 8.28 -6.05
CA PRO A 259 -8.71 7.02 -5.44
C PRO A 259 -7.53 6.06 -5.30
N ALA A 260 -7.62 5.16 -4.32
CA ALA A 260 -6.64 4.11 -4.07
C ALA A 260 -7.34 2.78 -3.73
N ASP A 261 -7.03 1.73 -4.50
CA ASP A 261 -7.41 0.37 -4.16
C ASP A 261 -6.38 -0.20 -3.15
N ILE A 262 -6.82 -0.95 -2.14
CA ILE A 262 -5.93 -1.69 -1.24
C ILE A 262 -6.13 -3.19 -1.49
N PHE A 263 -5.04 -3.89 -1.75
CA PHE A 263 -5.00 -5.32 -2.02
C PHE A 263 -4.43 -6.05 -0.81
N VAL A 264 -5.16 -7.07 -0.34
CA VAL A 264 -4.73 -8.06 0.64
C VAL A 264 -4.83 -9.44 -0.02
N SER A 265 -3.83 -10.29 0.17
CA SER A 265 -3.87 -11.70 -0.27
C SER A 265 -3.77 -12.65 0.91
N THR A 266 -4.62 -13.68 0.93
CA THR A 266 -4.52 -14.82 1.85
C THR A 266 -4.55 -16.15 1.08
N VAL A 267 -3.97 -17.20 1.65
CA VAL A 267 -3.80 -18.51 0.98
C VAL A 267 -4.54 -19.64 1.70
N ASP A 268 -4.60 -19.62 3.03
CA ASP A 268 -5.09 -20.75 3.82
C ASP A 268 -5.44 -20.31 5.27
N PRO A 269 -6.70 -20.40 5.73
CA PRO A 269 -7.13 -19.92 7.04
C PRO A 269 -6.56 -20.72 8.23
N MET A 270 -5.98 -21.90 8.00
CA MET A 270 -5.28 -22.68 9.03
C MET A 270 -3.81 -22.26 9.18
N LYS A 271 -3.25 -21.53 8.21
CA LYS A 271 -1.89 -20.95 8.24
C LYS A 271 -1.91 -19.46 8.56
N GLU A 272 -2.95 -18.77 8.10
CA GLU A 272 -3.14 -17.33 8.16
C GLU A 272 -4.50 -17.08 8.85
N PRO A 273 -4.56 -17.02 10.19
CA PRO A 273 -5.83 -17.10 10.91
C PRO A 273 -6.80 -15.97 10.51
N PRO A 274 -8.09 -16.25 10.23
CA PRO A 274 -9.04 -15.23 9.74
C PRO A 274 -9.19 -14.00 10.65
N LEU A 275 -8.95 -14.14 11.96
CA LEU A 275 -8.91 -13.01 12.90
C LEU A 275 -7.78 -12.02 12.60
N VAL A 276 -6.62 -12.48 12.11
CA VAL A 276 -5.48 -11.62 11.73
C VAL A 276 -5.82 -10.88 10.43
N THR A 277 -6.29 -11.62 9.41
CA THR A 277 -6.76 -11.04 8.13
C THR A 277 -7.90 -10.02 8.35
N GLY A 278 -8.84 -10.32 9.26
CA GLY A 278 -9.92 -9.41 9.64
C GLY A 278 -9.41 -8.15 10.36
N ASN A 279 -8.45 -8.28 11.29
CA ASN A 279 -7.80 -7.13 11.92
C ASN A 279 -7.10 -6.21 10.90
N THR A 280 -6.41 -6.79 9.91
CA THR A 280 -5.77 -6.07 8.81
C THR A 280 -6.83 -5.32 7.98
N ILE A 281 -7.93 -5.97 7.59
CA ILE A 281 -9.03 -5.34 6.83
C ILE A 281 -9.72 -4.23 7.63
N LEU A 282 -9.99 -4.44 8.93
CA LEU A 282 -10.54 -3.41 9.81
C LEU A 282 -9.64 -2.18 9.90
N SER A 283 -8.30 -2.37 9.89
CA SER A 283 -7.35 -1.26 9.88
C SER A 283 -7.34 -0.47 8.56
N ILE A 284 -7.66 -1.13 7.43
CA ILE A 284 -7.76 -0.53 6.10
C ILE A 284 -9.09 0.27 5.97
N LEU A 285 -10.20 -0.30 6.42
CA LEU A 285 -11.52 0.36 6.38
C LEU A 285 -11.61 1.57 7.33
N ALA A 286 -10.85 1.55 8.44
CA ALA A 286 -10.78 2.63 9.43
C ALA A 286 -9.70 3.70 9.14
N MET A 287 -9.16 3.75 7.91
CA MET A 287 -8.12 4.69 7.49
C MET A 287 -8.62 6.15 7.40
N ASP A 288 -7.71 7.12 7.58
CA ASP A 288 -7.94 8.54 7.37
C ASP A 288 -7.80 8.87 5.88
N TYR A 289 -8.90 8.66 5.15
CA TYR A 289 -9.08 9.01 3.74
C TYR A 289 -10.60 9.10 3.44
N PRO A 290 -11.03 9.83 2.40
CA PRO A 290 -12.44 9.85 1.96
C PRO A 290 -12.94 8.46 1.55
N VAL A 291 -14.18 8.13 1.92
CA VAL A 291 -14.73 6.76 1.84
C VAL A 291 -15.00 6.31 0.41
N GLU A 292 -15.41 7.25 -0.44
CA GLU A 292 -15.67 7.07 -1.87
C GLU A 292 -14.38 6.90 -2.70
N LYS A 293 -13.22 7.19 -2.11
CA LYS A 293 -11.90 7.09 -2.75
C LYS A 293 -11.15 5.80 -2.38
N ILE A 294 -11.64 5.03 -1.40
CA ILE A 294 -11.01 3.81 -0.91
C ILE A 294 -11.82 2.58 -1.29
N SER A 295 -11.13 1.53 -1.74
CA SER A 295 -11.73 0.21 -1.93
C SER A 295 -10.74 -0.90 -1.54
N CYS A 296 -11.14 -1.74 -0.58
CA CYS A 296 -10.37 -2.87 -0.10
C CYS A 296 -10.76 -4.13 -0.88
N TYR A 297 -9.77 -4.85 -1.39
CA TYR A 297 -9.92 -6.13 -2.08
C TYR A 297 -9.15 -7.22 -1.32
N LEU A 298 -9.85 -8.27 -0.90
CA LEU A 298 -9.23 -9.50 -0.41
C LEU A 298 -9.23 -10.55 -1.53
N SER A 299 -8.06 -11.05 -1.90
CA SER A 299 -7.93 -12.28 -2.67
C SER A 299 -7.77 -13.47 -1.72
N ASP A 300 -8.72 -14.40 -1.71
CA ASP A 300 -8.55 -15.71 -1.10
C ASP A 300 -8.08 -16.71 -2.17
N ASP A 301 -6.80 -17.10 -2.12
CA ASP A 301 -6.23 -18.12 -3.00
C ASP A 301 -6.54 -19.55 -2.51
N GLY A 302 -7.14 -19.72 -1.33
CA GLY A 302 -7.63 -20.99 -0.79
C GLY A 302 -9.10 -21.29 -1.10
N ALA A 303 -9.89 -20.29 -1.55
CA ALA A 303 -11.33 -20.38 -1.83
C ALA A 303 -12.16 -20.94 -0.66
N SER A 304 -11.82 -20.59 0.58
CA SER A 304 -12.36 -21.24 1.77
C SER A 304 -13.62 -20.57 2.30
N MET A 305 -14.67 -21.37 2.56
CA MET A 305 -15.87 -20.88 3.23
C MET A 305 -15.57 -20.31 4.63
N CYS A 306 -14.50 -20.78 5.30
CA CYS A 306 -14.05 -20.21 6.57
C CYS A 306 -13.59 -18.75 6.43
N THR A 307 -12.79 -18.45 5.40
CA THR A 307 -12.40 -17.07 5.05
C THR A 307 -13.64 -16.25 4.73
N PHE A 308 -14.55 -16.78 3.90
CA PHE A 308 -15.74 -16.08 3.45
C PHE A 308 -16.70 -15.71 4.60
N GLU A 309 -17.06 -16.67 5.48
CA GLU A 309 -17.90 -16.41 6.66
C GLU A 309 -17.22 -15.42 7.61
N ALA A 310 -15.91 -15.58 7.86
CA ALA A 310 -15.15 -14.66 8.72
C ALA A 310 -15.10 -13.22 8.15
N MET A 311 -15.05 -13.04 6.83
CA MET A 311 -15.09 -11.71 6.21
C MET A 311 -16.48 -11.09 6.24
N SER A 312 -17.55 -11.90 6.19
CA SER A 312 -18.92 -11.42 6.42
C SER A 312 -19.09 -10.87 7.85
N GLU A 313 -18.61 -11.59 8.86
CA GLU A 313 -18.57 -11.11 10.26
C GLU A 313 -17.68 -9.87 10.43
N THR A 314 -16.54 -9.82 9.72
CA THR A 314 -15.63 -8.67 9.73
C THR A 314 -16.30 -7.42 9.15
N ALA A 315 -17.10 -7.56 8.09
CA ALA A 315 -17.85 -6.46 7.49
C ALA A 315 -18.91 -5.88 8.45
N GLU A 316 -19.65 -6.74 9.16
CA GLU A 316 -20.63 -6.28 10.15
C GLU A 316 -19.98 -5.65 11.39
N PHE A 317 -18.86 -6.18 11.88
CA PHE A 317 -18.10 -5.50 12.94
C PHE A 317 -17.50 -4.16 12.47
N ALA A 318 -17.11 -4.03 11.19
CA ALA A 318 -16.61 -2.78 10.64
C ALA A 318 -17.63 -1.63 10.74
N ARG A 319 -18.94 -1.90 10.60
CA ARG A 319 -20.01 -0.89 10.78
C ARG A 319 -19.99 -0.21 12.15
N LYS A 320 -19.51 -0.92 13.18
CA LYS A 320 -19.38 -0.41 14.56
C LYS A 320 -17.97 0.17 14.80
N TRP A 321 -16.94 -0.49 14.29
CA TRP A 321 -15.53 -0.14 14.53
C TRP A 321 -15.08 1.12 13.79
N VAL A 322 -15.48 1.30 12.52
CA VAL A 322 -15.03 2.42 11.67
C VAL A 322 -15.49 3.79 12.18
N PRO A 323 -16.78 4.04 12.52
CA PRO A 323 -17.19 5.33 13.08
C PRO A 323 -16.50 5.61 14.42
N PHE A 324 -16.44 4.63 15.33
CA PHE A 324 -15.69 4.74 16.59
C PHE A 324 -14.21 5.11 16.37
N CYS A 325 -13.56 4.47 15.39
CA CYS A 325 -12.19 4.79 15.00
C CYS A 325 -12.05 6.26 14.57
N LYS A 326 -12.89 6.73 13.65
CA LYS A 326 -12.80 8.08 13.10
C LYS A 326 -13.13 9.14 14.15
N LYS A 327 -14.27 8.99 14.84
CA LYS A 327 -14.79 9.86 15.92
C LYS A 327 -13.78 10.14 17.04
N TYR A 328 -13.00 9.14 17.46
CA TYR A 328 -12.03 9.29 18.56
C TYR A 328 -10.57 9.39 18.11
N SER A 329 -10.28 9.28 16.81
CA SER A 329 -8.92 9.27 16.25
C SER A 329 -7.96 8.41 17.07
N ILE A 330 -8.32 7.13 17.23
CA ILE A 330 -7.50 6.13 17.91
C ILE A 330 -6.48 5.52 16.95
N GLU A 331 -5.29 5.18 17.45
CA GLU A 331 -4.28 4.43 16.71
C GLU A 331 -3.65 3.37 17.64
N PRO A 332 -3.28 2.17 17.15
CA PRO A 332 -3.44 1.68 15.78
C PRO A 332 -4.91 1.43 15.39
N ARG A 333 -5.16 1.22 14.09
CA ARG A 333 -6.52 0.99 13.54
C ARG A 333 -6.97 -0.48 13.59
N ALA A 334 -6.06 -1.40 13.89
CA ALA A 334 -6.37 -2.82 14.10
C ALA A 334 -6.78 -3.08 15.57
N PRO A 335 -7.99 -3.60 15.84
CA PRO A 335 -8.54 -3.67 17.19
C PRO A 335 -7.78 -4.61 18.15
N GLU A 336 -7.28 -5.77 17.72
CA GLU A 336 -6.50 -6.67 18.61
C GLU A 336 -5.27 -5.95 19.16
N PHE A 337 -4.51 -5.32 18.27
CA PHE A 337 -3.31 -4.58 18.64
C PHE A 337 -3.64 -3.34 19.48
N TYR A 338 -4.73 -2.63 19.18
CA TYR A 338 -5.19 -1.48 19.97
C TYR A 338 -5.62 -1.87 21.39
N PHE A 339 -6.42 -2.93 21.56
CA PHE A 339 -6.90 -3.36 22.87
C PHE A 339 -5.83 -4.13 23.68
N ALA A 340 -4.79 -4.68 23.03
CA ALA A 340 -3.64 -5.29 23.69
C ALA A 340 -2.56 -4.29 24.16
N LEU A 341 -2.64 -3.01 23.78
CA LEU A 341 -1.69 -2.00 24.25
C LEU A 341 -1.84 -1.70 25.75
N LYS A 342 -0.83 -2.08 26.53
CA LYS A 342 -0.66 -1.68 27.95
C LYS A 342 -0.21 -0.21 28.12
N MET A 343 -0.75 0.70 27.31
CA MET A 343 -0.48 2.13 27.40
C MET A 343 -1.71 2.85 27.93
N ASP A 344 -1.49 4.00 28.58
CA ASP A 344 -2.59 4.90 28.95
C ASP A 344 -3.39 5.32 27.70
N TYR A 345 -4.61 4.80 27.61
CA TYR A 345 -5.55 5.02 26.51
C TYR A 345 -6.40 6.29 26.70
N LEU A 346 -6.37 6.93 27.88
CA LEU A 346 -7.01 8.22 28.15
C LEU A 346 -6.13 9.39 27.70
N LYS A 347 -4.83 9.15 27.55
CA LYS A 347 -3.86 10.16 27.10
C LYS A 347 -4.32 10.86 25.83
N ASP A 348 -4.29 12.19 25.85
CA ASP A 348 -4.65 13.08 24.74
C ASP A 348 -6.13 12.92 24.26
N LYS A 349 -7.02 12.31 25.06
CA LYS A 349 -8.45 12.16 24.74
C LYS A 349 -9.33 13.14 25.52
N VAL A 350 -9.86 14.14 24.80
CA VAL A 350 -10.71 15.21 25.35
C VAL A 350 -12.22 14.91 25.37
N GLN A 351 -12.67 13.84 24.69
CA GLN A 351 -14.10 13.55 24.52
C GLN A 351 -14.70 12.84 25.75
N PRO A 352 -15.74 13.40 26.42
CA PRO A 352 -16.25 12.86 27.68
C PRO A 352 -16.95 11.50 27.55
N THR A 353 -17.49 11.18 26.37
CA THR A 353 -18.14 9.90 26.07
C THR A 353 -17.16 8.74 25.87
N PHE A 354 -15.87 9.03 25.64
CA PHE A 354 -14.87 8.05 25.21
C PHE A 354 -14.74 6.86 26.17
N VAL A 355 -14.75 7.07 27.48
CA VAL A 355 -14.60 5.99 28.49
C VAL A 355 -15.79 5.03 28.50
N LYS A 356 -16.99 5.52 28.15
CA LYS A 356 -18.20 4.70 28.01
C LYS A 356 -18.18 3.93 26.69
N GLU A 357 -17.95 4.63 25.58
CA GLU A 357 -17.96 4.03 24.24
C GLU A 357 -16.79 3.05 24.01
N ARG A 358 -15.57 3.33 24.55
CA ARG A 358 -14.45 2.37 24.53
C ARG A 358 -14.78 1.08 25.26
N ARG A 359 -15.44 1.14 26.42
CA ARG A 359 -15.86 -0.07 27.17
C ARG A 359 -16.96 -0.85 26.47
N ALA A 360 -17.88 -0.18 25.77
CA ALA A 360 -18.85 -0.86 24.90
C ALA A 360 -18.14 -1.55 23.72
N MET A 361 -17.27 -0.83 23.00
CA MET A 361 -16.55 -1.34 21.83
C MET A 361 -15.59 -2.49 22.18
N LYS A 362 -14.99 -2.50 23.38
CA LYS A 362 -14.16 -3.64 23.83
C LYS A 362 -14.99 -4.92 23.99
N ARG A 363 -16.24 -4.84 24.46
CA ARG A 363 -17.14 -6.01 24.58
C ARG A 363 -17.58 -6.51 23.20
N GLU A 364 -18.06 -5.61 22.35
CA GLU A 364 -18.39 -5.87 20.95
C GLU A 364 -17.24 -6.56 20.19
N TYR A 365 -16.00 -6.17 20.48
CA TYR A 365 -14.82 -6.77 19.87
C TYR A 365 -14.50 -8.18 20.40
N GLU A 366 -14.61 -8.44 21.71
CA GLU A 366 -14.43 -9.80 22.24
C GLU A 366 -15.57 -10.74 21.83
N GLU A 367 -16.81 -10.24 21.70
CA GLU A 367 -17.92 -10.99 21.09
C GLU A 367 -17.64 -11.34 19.61
N PHE A 368 -17.11 -10.39 18.83
CA PHE A 368 -16.65 -10.65 17.46
C PHE A 368 -15.55 -11.72 17.43
N LYS A 369 -14.56 -11.66 18.33
CA LYS A 369 -13.51 -12.70 18.46
C LYS A 369 -14.11 -14.08 18.75
N VAL A 370 -15.11 -14.17 19.63
CA VAL A 370 -15.82 -15.43 19.91
C VAL A 370 -16.52 -15.96 18.65
N ARG A 371 -17.21 -15.11 17.86
CA ARG A 371 -17.86 -15.53 16.61
C ARG A 371 -16.86 -16.00 15.55
N ILE A 372 -15.75 -15.29 15.36
CA ILE A 372 -14.66 -15.71 14.45
C ILE A 372 -14.05 -17.04 14.91
N ASN A 373 -13.80 -17.22 16.21
CA ASN A 373 -13.28 -18.48 16.76
C ASN A 373 -14.26 -19.64 16.55
N ALA A 374 -15.57 -19.40 16.65
CA ALA A 374 -16.60 -20.40 16.35
C ALA A 374 -16.61 -20.82 14.87
N ILE A 375 -16.44 -19.87 13.94
CA ILE A 375 -16.29 -20.14 12.50
C ILE A 375 -15.03 -20.98 12.23
N VAL A 376 -13.89 -20.63 12.84
CA VAL A 376 -12.65 -21.40 12.70
C VAL A 376 -12.77 -22.81 13.29
N ALA A 377 -13.42 -22.97 14.45
CA ALA A 377 -13.65 -24.29 15.07
C ALA A 377 -14.61 -25.16 14.24
N LYS A 378 -15.67 -24.57 13.67
CA LYS A 378 -16.57 -25.21 12.70
C LYS A 378 -15.78 -25.68 11.46
N ALA A 379 -14.93 -24.83 10.90
CA ALA A 379 -14.14 -25.11 9.70
C ALA A 379 -13.17 -26.30 9.83
N GLN A 380 -12.72 -26.63 11.04
CA GLN A 380 -11.87 -27.81 11.28
C GLN A 380 -12.59 -29.15 11.04
N LYS A 381 -13.93 -29.16 11.10
CA LYS A 381 -14.77 -30.35 10.88
C LYS A 381 -15.49 -30.25 9.53
N ALA A 382 -14.74 -30.40 8.45
CA ALA A 382 -15.30 -30.37 7.10
C ALA A 382 -16.35 -31.48 6.90
N PRO A 383 -17.58 -31.15 6.45
CA PRO A 383 -18.63 -32.13 6.20
C PRO A 383 -18.29 -33.00 4.98
N PRO A 384 -18.66 -34.30 4.98
CA PRO A 384 -18.34 -35.23 3.88
C PRO A 384 -19.06 -34.90 2.57
N GLU A 385 -20.26 -34.30 2.66
CA GLU A 385 -21.05 -33.78 1.53
C GLU A 385 -20.42 -32.52 0.88
N GLY A 386 -19.37 -31.96 1.48
CA GLY A 386 -18.86 -30.62 1.15
C GLY A 386 -19.64 -29.50 1.84
N TRP A 387 -19.08 -28.29 1.81
CA TRP A 387 -19.70 -27.12 2.43
C TRP A 387 -20.94 -26.64 1.66
N ILE A 388 -21.91 -26.11 2.39
CA ILE A 388 -23.20 -25.61 1.88
C ILE A 388 -23.41 -24.19 2.43
N MET A 389 -23.84 -23.27 1.57
CA MET A 389 -24.11 -21.87 1.88
C MET A 389 -25.45 -21.71 2.63
N GLN A 390 -25.67 -20.52 3.21
CA GLN A 390 -26.88 -20.23 4.02
C GLN A 390 -28.20 -20.29 3.24
N ASP A 391 -28.15 -20.21 1.90
CA ASP A 391 -29.30 -20.35 1.00
C ASP A 391 -29.57 -21.82 0.58
N GLY A 392 -28.76 -22.77 1.08
CA GLY A 392 -28.84 -24.19 0.74
C GLY A 392 -28.07 -24.59 -0.53
N THR A 393 -27.35 -23.68 -1.19
CA THR A 393 -26.53 -24.01 -2.36
C THR A 393 -25.15 -24.58 -1.97
N PRO A 394 -24.56 -25.51 -2.75
CA PRO A 394 -23.23 -26.04 -2.45
C PRO A 394 -22.15 -24.97 -2.67
N TRP A 395 -21.19 -24.87 -1.74
CA TRP A 395 -20.08 -23.91 -1.81
C TRP A 395 -19.22 -24.13 -3.08
N PRO A 396 -19.09 -23.15 -3.99
CA PRO A 396 -18.38 -23.36 -5.25
C PRO A 396 -16.89 -23.65 -5.08
N GLY A 397 -16.28 -23.22 -3.97
CA GLY A 397 -14.88 -23.47 -3.63
C GLY A 397 -14.58 -24.84 -3.01
N ASN A 398 -15.55 -25.77 -2.94
CA ASN A 398 -15.40 -27.07 -2.27
C ASN A 398 -14.19 -27.90 -2.76
N ASN A 399 -13.76 -27.73 -4.01
CA ASN A 399 -12.49 -28.27 -4.50
C ASN A 399 -11.48 -27.13 -4.72
N THR A 400 -10.45 -27.05 -3.88
CA THR A 400 -9.41 -26.00 -3.93
C THR A 400 -8.55 -26.00 -5.21
N ARG A 401 -8.68 -27.02 -6.07
CA ARG A 401 -7.98 -27.16 -7.36
C ARG A 401 -8.87 -27.04 -8.60
N ASP A 402 -10.19 -27.11 -8.43
CA ASP A 402 -11.17 -27.00 -9.51
C ASP A 402 -12.43 -26.26 -9.01
N HIS A 403 -12.42 -24.93 -9.14
CA HIS A 403 -13.53 -24.06 -8.74
C HIS A 403 -13.66 -22.85 -9.67
N PRO A 404 -14.90 -22.35 -9.90
CA PRO A 404 -15.12 -21.11 -10.64
C PRO A 404 -14.58 -19.90 -9.88
N GLY A 405 -14.33 -18.81 -10.62
CA GLY A 405 -14.05 -17.52 -10.00
C GLY A 405 -15.28 -16.99 -9.26
N MET A 406 -15.07 -16.44 -8.06
CA MET A 406 -16.12 -15.89 -7.20
C MET A 406 -15.78 -14.43 -6.85
N ILE A 407 -16.78 -13.55 -6.89
CA ILE A 407 -16.66 -12.15 -6.45
C ILE A 407 -17.87 -11.83 -5.58
N GLN A 408 -17.62 -11.30 -4.38
CA GLN A 408 -18.66 -10.78 -3.49
C GLN A 408 -18.30 -9.36 -3.05
N VAL A 409 -19.28 -8.47 -2.98
CA VAL A 409 -19.12 -7.13 -2.39
C VAL A 409 -19.86 -7.12 -1.05
N PHE A 410 -19.16 -6.80 0.03
CA PHE A 410 -19.72 -6.79 1.40
C PHE A 410 -20.10 -5.36 1.86
N LEU A 411 -19.26 -4.37 1.55
CA LEU A 411 -19.42 -2.97 1.97
C LEU A 411 -19.30 -2.00 0.79
N GLY A 412 -19.65 -0.73 1.01
CA GLY A 412 -19.76 0.33 0.00
C GLY A 412 -21.22 0.71 -0.26
N HIS A 413 -21.47 1.57 -1.25
CA HIS A 413 -22.79 2.10 -1.61
C HIS A 413 -23.93 1.07 -1.69
N SER A 414 -23.66 -0.17 -2.13
CA SER A 414 -24.65 -1.26 -2.20
C SER A 414 -24.66 -2.22 -0.99
N GLY A 415 -23.76 -2.01 -0.01
CA GLY A 415 -23.54 -2.86 1.16
C GLY A 415 -24.09 -2.30 2.48
N GLY A 416 -24.91 -1.25 2.41
CA GLY A 416 -25.49 -0.59 3.59
C GLY A 416 -24.49 0.29 4.36
N HIS A 417 -25.03 1.07 5.31
CA HIS A 417 -24.30 2.14 6.00
C HIS A 417 -23.67 1.66 7.33
N ASP A 418 -22.98 2.57 8.02
CA ASP A 418 -22.52 2.41 9.41
C ASP A 418 -23.65 2.67 10.43
N THR A 419 -23.32 2.59 11.73
CA THR A 419 -24.30 2.84 12.81
C THR A 419 -24.74 4.30 12.96
N GLU A 420 -24.06 5.25 12.31
CA GLU A 420 -24.37 6.69 12.35
C GLU A 420 -25.07 7.15 11.04
N GLY A 421 -25.16 6.28 10.03
CA GLY A 421 -25.86 6.50 8.77
C GLY A 421 -24.97 6.80 7.56
N ASN A 422 -23.63 6.72 7.70
CA ASN A 422 -22.65 7.04 6.66
C ASN A 422 -22.26 5.83 5.80
N GLU A 423 -21.73 6.07 4.60
CA GLU A 423 -21.12 5.01 3.79
C GLU A 423 -19.75 4.55 4.33
N LEU A 424 -19.50 3.24 4.30
CA LEU A 424 -18.16 2.67 4.52
C LEU A 424 -17.41 2.48 3.19
N PRO A 425 -16.06 2.47 3.20
CA PRO A 425 -15.28 2.10 2.02
C PRO A 425 -15.66 0.71 1.50
N ARG A 426 -15.57 0.51 0.19
CA ARG A 426 -15.97 -0.76 -0.44
C ARG A 426 -15.08 -1.92 0.05
N LEU A 427 -15.68 -3.05 0.38
CA LEU A 427 -14.97 -4.32 0.62
C LEU A 427 -15.39 -5.36 -0.41
N VAL A 428 -14.43 -5.85 -1.20
CA VAL A 428 -14.62 -6.86 -2.24
C VAL A 428 -13.82 -8.11 -1.89
N TYR A 429 -14.50 -9.25 -1.79
CA TYR A 429 -13.88 -10.57 -1.73
C TYR A 429 -13.76 -11.14 -3.14
N VAL A 430 -12.60 -11.71 -3.46
CA VAL A 430 -12.29 -12.31 -4.76
C VAL A 430 -11.65 -13.68 -4.54
N SER A 431 -12.20 -14.71 -5.16
CA SER A 431 -11.53 -15.99 -5.38
C SER A 431 -11.32 -16.15 -6.88
N ARG A 432 -10.10 -16.43 -7.31
CA ARG A 432 -9.78 -16.65 -8.73
C ARG A 432 -10.37 -17.98 -9.22
N GLU A 433 -10.60 -18.11 -10.53
CA GLU A 433 -10.86 -19.44 -11.09
C GLU A 433 -9.58 -20.29 -11.03
N LYS A 434 -9.72 -21.55 -10.61
CA LYS A 434 -8.63 -22.53 -10.63
C LYS A 434 -9.11 -23.82 -11.27
N ARG A 435 -8.27 -24.40 -12.12
CA ARG A 435 -8.55 -25.64 -12.86
C ARG A 435 -7.32 -26.56 -12.84
N PRO A 436 -7.50 -27.89 -12.85
CA PRO A 436 -6.40 -28.84 -13.03
C PRO A 436 -5.63 -28.55 -14.33
N GLY A 437 -4.30 -28.56 -14.26
CA GLY A 437 -3.42 -28.30 -15.41
C GLY A 437 -3.04 -26.83 -15.63
N PHE A 438 -3.75 -25.86 -15.04
CA PHE A 438 -3.41 -24.44 -15.14
C PHE A 438 -2.42 -23.98 -14.06
N SER A 439 -1.45 -23.15 -14.44
CA SER A 439 -0.51 -22.52 -13.50
C SER A 439 -1.13 -21.26 -12.90
N HIS A 440 -1.38 -21.26 -11.59
CA HIS A 440 -1.99 -20.13 -10.88
C HIS A 440 -0.99 -19.12 -10.29
N HIS A 441 0.33 -19.34 -10.45
CA HIS A 441 1.41 -18.41 -10.09
C HIS A 441 1.41 -17.85 -8.65
N LYS A 442 0.81 -18.56 -7.67
CA LYS A 442 0.78 -18.18 -6.24
C LYS A 442 0.34 -16.72 -6.05
N LYS A 443 0.99 -15.97 -5.14
CA LYS A 443 0.72 -14.55 -4.84
C LYS A 443 0.86 -13.65 -6.07
N ALA A 444 1.89 -13.82 -6.90
CA ALA A 444 2.04 -13.04 -8.14
C ALA A 444 0.80 -13.11 -9.05
N GLY A 445 0.22 -14.30 -9.23
CA GLY A 445 -1.03 -14.48 -9.98
C GLY A 445 -2.28 -13.93 -9.26
N ALA A 446 -2.31 -14.01 -7.92
CA ALA A 446 -3.37 -13.39 -7.12
C ALA A 446 -3.39 -11.87 -7.31
N MET A 447 -2.22 -11.23 -7.19
CA MET A 447 -2.03 -9.80 -7.40
C MET A 447 -2.37 -9.37 -8.83
N ASN A 448 -2.01 -10.15 -9.85
CA ASN A 448 -2.35 -9.84 -11.25
C ASN A 448 -3.85 -9.91 -11.53
N ALA A 449 -4.56 -10.88 -10.95
CA ALA A 449 -6.03 -10.91 -11.01
C ALA A 449 -6.65 -9.71 -10.25
N LEU A 450 -6.11 -9.33 -9.08
CA LEU A 450 -6.57 -8.14 -8.35
C LEU A 450 -6.39 -6.83 -9.13
N ILE A 451 -5.28 -6.66 -9.86
CA ILE A 451 -5.11 -5.51 -10.78
C ILE A 451 -6.26 -5.48 -11.79
N ARG A 452 -6.55 -6.61 -12.47
CA ARG A 452 -7.56 -6.69 -13.53
C ARG A 452 -8.99 -6.49 -13.00
N VAL A 453 -9.34 -7.15 -11.90
CA VAL A 453 -10.70 -7.10 -11.35
C VAL A 453 -11.03 -5.70 -10.80
N SER A 454 -10.09 -5.04 -10.11
CA SER A 454 -10.30 -3.67 -9.64
C SER A 454 -10.31 -2.66 -10.81
N ALA A 455 -9.58 -2.89 -11.89
CA ALA A 455 -9.65 -2.06 -13.09
C ALA A 455 -11.05 -2.06 -13.74
N VAL A 456 -11.83 -3.13 -13.57
CA VAL A 456 -13.22 -3.19 -14.03
C VAL A 456 -14.18 -2.56 -13.02
N LEU A 457 -13.92 -2.68 -11.71
CA LEU A 457 -14.87 -2.33 -10.64
C LEU A 457 -14.69 -0.93 -10.02
N THR A 458 -13.49 -0.36 -10.04
CA THR A 458 -13.13 0.95 -9.41
C THR A 458 -12.11 1.74 -10.23
N ASN A 459 -11.11 1.07 -10.81
CA ASN A 459 -10.01 1.62 -11.59
C ASN A 459 -9.25 2.77 -10.87
N ALA A 460 -8.83 2.54 -9.62
CA ALA A 460 -8.04 3.56 -8.91
C ALA A 460 -6.64 3.70 -9.55
N PRO A 461 -6.12 4.92 -9.82
CA PRO A 461 -4.80 5.10 -10.43
C PRO A 461 -3.65 4.65 -9.52
N PHE A 462 -3.92 4.47 -8.22
CA PHE A 462 -2.98 3.98 -7.22
C PHE A 462 -3.49 2.70 -6.55
N MET A 463 -2.56 1.80 -6.18
CA MET A 463 -2.86 0.53 -5.52
C MET A 463 -1.87 0.27 -4.38
N LEU A 464 -2.34 0.12 -3.15
CA LEU A 464 -1.54 -0.32 -1.99
C LEU A 464 -1.58 -1.84 -1.89
N ASN A 465 -0.42 -2.50 -1.81
CA ASN A 465 -0.35 -3.92 -1.46
C ASN A 465 0.04 -4.14 0.01
N LEU A 466 -0.70 -5.03 0.68
CA LEU A 466 -0.43 -5.51 2.04
C LEU A 466 -0.54 -7.05 2.12
N ASP A 467 0.31 -7.66 2.94
CA ASP A 467 0.14 -9.05 3.38
C ASP A 467 -0.91 -9.14 4.49
N CYS A 468 -1.56 -10.30 4.65
CA CYS A 468 -2.66 -10.49 5.61
C CYS A 468 -2.25 -10.27 7.08
N ASP A 469 -0.96 -10.42 7.40
CA ASP A 469 -0.34 -10.20 8.70
C ASP A 469 0.15 -8.75 8.93
N HIS A 470 -0.01 -7.85 7.95
CA HIS A 470 0.46 -6.46 7.99
C HIS A 470 -0.69 -5.43 8.01
N TYR A 471 -0.93 -4.81 9.16
CA TYR A 471 -2.00 -3.84 9.40
C TYR A 471 -1.54 -2.38 9.30
N ILE A 472 -2.51 -1.46 9.11
CA ILE A 472 -2.28 0.00 9.12
C ILE A 472 -2.17 0.50 10.57
N ASN A 473 -0.96 0.94 10.93
CA ASN A 473 -0.65 1.46 12.26
C ASN A 473 -0.81 2.98 12.34
N ASN A 474 -0.33 3.72 11.33
CA ASN A 474 -0.58 5.15 11.14
C ASN A 474 -1.64 5.33 10.04
N SER A 475 -2.79 5.87 10.42
CA SER A 475 -3.96 6.02 9.54
C SER A 475 -3.77 7.03 8.40
N LYS A 476 -2.71 7.82 8.41
CA LYS A 476 -2.36 8.80 7.37
C LYS A 476 -1.39 8.25 6.31
N ALA A 477 -0.99 6.98 6.40
CA ALA A 477 -0.02 6.35 5.50
C ALA A 477 -0.32 6.53 4.00
N VAL A 478 -1.58 6.44 3.56
CA VAL A 478 -1.95 6.67 2.15
C VAL A 478 -1.90 8.16 1.79
N ARG A 479 -2.28 9.08 2.70
CA ARG A 479 -2.10 10.53 2.51
C ARG A 479 -0.61 10.88 2.32
N GLU A 480 0.28 10.30 3.13
CA GLU A 480 1.73 10.45 2.99
C GLU A 480 2.26 9.95 1.63
N ALA A 481 1.72 8.84 1.10
CA ALA A 481 2.05 8.38 -0.24
C ALA A 481 1.60 9.37 -1.33
N MET A 482 0.44 10.00 -1.18
CA MET A 482 -0.07 11.00 -2.12
C MET A 482 0.77 12.29 -2.15
N CYS A 483 1.39 12.70 -1.03
CA CYS A 483 2.40 13.78 -1.01
C CYS A 483 3.61 13.53 -1.93
N PHE A 484 3.81 12.29 -2.40
CA PHE A 484 4.81 11.95 -3.42
C PHE A 484 4.21 11.62 -4.78
N LEU A 485 3.06 10.95 -4.82
CA LEU A 485 2.45 10.41 -6.04
C LEU A 485 1.63 11.46 -6.81
N MET A 486 0.95 12.36 -6.11
CA MET A 486 0.15 13.45 -6.69
C MET A 486 0.94 14.75 -6.91
N ASP A 487 2.16 14.87 -6.36
CA ASP A 487 3.01 16.04 -6.57
C ASP A 487 3.31 16.26 -8.08
N PRO A 488 2.96 17.42 -8.68
CA PRO A 488 3.08 17.63 -10.12
C PRO A 488 4.52 17.58 -10.67
N GLN A 489 5.54 17.81 -9.82
CA GLN A 489 6.94 17.85 -10.23
C GLN A 489 7.61 16.48 -10.13
N ILE A 490 7.41 15.75 -9.02
CA ILE A 490 8.05 14.45 -8.81
C ILE A 490 7.15 13.26 -9.17
N GLY A 491 5.85 13.33 -8.84
CA GLY A 491 4.92 12.19 -8.86
C GLY A 491 4.73 11.58 -10.22
N LYS A 492 4.85 12.36 -11.30
CA LYS A 492 4.76 11.87 -12.69
C LYS A 492 5.71 10.69 -12.97
N LYS A 493 6.95 10.73 -12.44
CA LYS A 493 7.99 9.70 -12.64
C LYS A 493 8.07 8.65 -11.53
N VAL A 494 7.23 8.73 -10.51
CA VAL A 494 7.18 7.75 -9.42
C VAL A 494 6.34 6.54 -9.83
N CYS A 495 6.91 5.34 -9.75
CA CYS A 495 6.16 4.08 -9.93
C CYS A 495 5.61 3.53 -8.61
N TYR A 496 6.32 3.69 -7.49
CA TYR A 496 5.82 3.30 -6.16
C TYR A 496 6.48 4.04 -5.01
N VAL A 497 5.75 4.10 -3.88
CA VAL A 497 6.23 4.54 -2.56
C VAL A 497 6.28 3.32 -1.63
N GLN A 498 7.48 2.92 -1.22
CA GLN A 498 7.71 1.82 -0.29
C GLN A 498 7.90 2.39 1.14
N PHE A 499 7.26 1.76 2.12
CA PHE A 499 7.42 2.07 3.53
C PHE A 499 8.30 1.01 4.24
N PRO A 500 8.90 1.30 5.41
CA PRO A 500 9.58 0.29 6.23
C PRO A 500 8.57 -0.73 6.76
N GLN A 501 8.90 -2.02 6.63
CA GLN A 501 8.24 -3.06 7.42
C GLN A 501 8.75 -2.94 8.86
N ARG A 502 7.82 -2.94 9.81
CA ARG A 502 8.10 -3.01 11.25
C ARG A 502 7.26 -4.13 11.83
N PHE A 503 7.74 -4.75 12.91
CA PHE A 503 7.08 -5.90 13.50
C PHE A 503 6.87 -5.71 15.00
N ASP A 504 5.72 -6.16 15.48
CA ASP A 504 5.42 -6.32 16.91
C ASP A 504 5.87 -7.71 17.40
N GLY A 505 5.74 -7.96 18.71
CA GLY A 505 6.05 -9.26 19.32
C GLY A 505 7.56 -9.61 19.42
N ILE A 506 8.46 -8.69 19.09
CA ILE A 506 9.91 -8.91 19.17
C ILE A 506 10.42 -8.66 20.59
N ASP A 507 11.02 -9.71 21.19
CA ASP A 507 11.71 -9.69 22.48
C ASP A 507 12.72 -8.52 22.63
N ARG A 508 12.95 -8.09 23.87
CA ARG A 508 13.90 -7.03 24.23
C ARG A 508 15.30 -7.27 23.66
N HIS A 509 15.75 -8.52 23.58
CA HIS A 509 17.08 -8.88 23.07
C HIS A 509 17.16 -9.05 21.53
N ASP A 510 16.01 -9.14 20.82
CA ASP A 510 15.90 -9.46 19.38
C ASP A 510 16.92 -10.51 18.89
N ARG A 511 17.01 -11.65 19.58
CA ARG A 511 18.05 -12.69 19.33
C ARG A 511 18.02 -13.26 17.90
N TYR A 512 16.91 -13.13 17.18
CA TYR A 512 16.77 -13.56 15.79
C TYR A 512 16.94 -12.43 14.76
N ALA A 513 17.29 -11.22 15.22
CA ALA A 513 17.46 -9.99 14.42
C ALA A 513 16.26 -9.70 13.50
N ASN A 514 15.05 -9.97 13.98
CA ASN A 514 13.81 -9.89 13.21
C ASN A 514 13.47 -8.44 12.81
N ARG A 515 13.97 -7.42 13.51
CA ARG A 515 13.76 -6.00 13.14
C ARG A 515 14.43 -5.60 11.82
N ASN A 516 15.45 -6.34 11.37
CA ASN A 516 16.20 -6.13 10.12
C ASN A 516 16.58 -4.65 9.84
N THR A 517 16.98 -3.91 10.87
CA THR A 517 17.17 -2.45 10.81
C THR A 517 18.24 -2.01 9.83
N VAL A 518 19.31 -2.80 9.63
CA VAL A 518 20.36 -2.47 8.64
C VAL A 518 19.79 -2.38 7.22
N PHE A 519 18.84 -3.25 6.87
CA PHE A 519 18.21 -3.24 5.55
C PHE A 519 17.27 -2.05 5.40
N PHE A 520 16.33 -1.86 6.33
CA PHE A 520 15.32 -0.81 6.23
C PHE A 520 15.88 0.60 6.55
N ASP A 521 16.62 0.76 7.64
CA ASP A 521 17.06 2.07 8.12
C ASP A 521 18.35 2.59 7.47
N ILE A 522 19.15 1.71 6.83
CA ILE A 522 20.42 2.08 6.17
C ILE A 522 20.41 1.79 4.67
N ASN A 523 20.18 0.53 4.24
CA ASN A 523 20.27 0.19 2.81
C ASN A 523 19.23 0.95 1.97
N MET A 524 17.95 0.90 2.33
CA MET A 524 16.88 1.54 1.56
C MET A 524 17.04 3.06 1.43
N LYS A 525 17.53 3.75 2.48
CA LYS A 525 17.85 5.19 2.41
C LYS A 525 18.95 5.52 1.41
N GLY A 526 19.95 4.63 1.27
CA GLY A 526 20.99 4.74 0.25
C GLY A 526 20.43 4.65 -1.17
N LEU A 527 19.58 3.65 -1.42
CA LEU A 527 18.93 3.45 -2.72
C LEU A 527 17.98 4.61 -3.09
N ASP A 528 17.26 5.16 -2.12
CA ASP A 528 16.36 6.29 -2.36
C ASP A 528 17.08 7.56 -2.86
N GLY A 529 18.35 7.77 -2.52
CA GLY A 529 19.17 8.82 -3.11
C GLY A 529 19.56 8.56 -4.57
N ILE A 530 19.64 7.29 -4.97
CA ILE A 530 20.03 6.83 -6.30
C ILE A 530 18.81 6.82 -7.23
N GLN A 531 18.04 5.72 -7.31
CA GLN A 531 16.83 5.59 -8.14
C GLN A 531 15.57 5.24 -7.32
N GLY A 532 15.70 4.83 -6.07
CA GLY A 532 14.59 4.47 -5.19
C GLY A 532 14.80 3.11 -4.51
N PRO A 533 14.11 2.82 -3.39
CA PRO A 533 14.17 1.51 -2.73
C PRO A 533 13.70 0.37 -3.65
N VAL A 534 14.14 -0.86 -3.38
CA VAL A 534 13.53 -2.04 -4.02
C VAL A 534 12.17 -2.35 -3.38
N TYR A 535 11.27 -2.97 -4.15
CA TYR A 535 10.00 -3.47 -3.62
C TYR A 535 10.22 -4.77 -2.84
N VAL A 536 9.51 -4.92 -1.71
CA VAL A 536 9.75 -5.98 -0.70
C VAL A 536 8.47 -6.69 -0.23
N GLY A 537 7.48 -6.84 -1.12
CA GLY A 537 6.36 -7.76 -0.93
C GLY A 537 5.12 -7.23 -0.18
N THR A 538 5.24 -6.16 0.63
CA THR A 538 4.14 -5.51 1.38
C THR A 538 4.49 -4.06 1.74
N GLY A 539 3.48 -3.24 2.08
CA GLY A 539 3.63 -1.87 2.56
C GLY A 539 4.04 -0.89 1.45
N CYS A 540 3.49 -1.05 0.25
CA CYS A 540 3.93 -0.34 -0.95
C CYS A 540 2.75 0.17 -1.79
N VAL A 541 2.71 1.48 -2.07
CA VAL A 541 1.69 2.13 -2.91
C VAL A 541 2.24 2.31 -4.33
N PHE A 542 1.68 1.56 -5.28
CA PHE A 542 2.04 1.56 -6.69
C PHE A 542 1.17 2.50 -7.53
N LYS A 543 1.72 3.02 -8.63
CA LYS A 543 0.99 3.61 -9.75
C LYS A 543 0.57 2.53 -10.74
N ARG A 544 -0.73 2.41 -11.01
CA ARG A 544 -1.34 1.40 -11.90
C ARG A 544 -0.70 1.35 -13.29
N GLN A 545 -0.50 2.50 -13.92
CA GLN A 545 0.12 2.61 -15.25
C GLN A 545 1.56 2.05 -15.33
N ALA A 546 2.31 2.09 -14.22
CA ALA A 546 3.68 1.55 -14.18
C ALA A 546 3.68 0.00 -14.08
N LEU A 547 2.64 -0.60 -13.47
CA LEU A 547 2.40 -2.06 -13.45
C LEU A 547 1.84 -2.56 -14.79
N TYR A 548 1.04 -1.75 -15.50
CA TYR A 548 0.67 -1.98 -16.92
C TYR A 548 1.85 -1.87 -17.91
N GLY A 549 3.08 -1.71 -17.41
CA GLY A 549 4.30 -1.73 -18.20
C GLY A 549 4.43 -0.59 -19.19
N TYR A 550 3.76 0.55 -18.95
CA TYR A 550 4.06 1.78 -19.66
C TYR A 550 5.42 2.35 -19.22
N ASP A 551 6.03 3.12 -20.12
CA ASP A 551 7.24 3.89 -19.83
C ASP A 551 6.89 5.13 -18.98
N PRO A 552 7.82 5.65 -18.15
CA PRO A 552 7.58 6.89 -17.42
C PRO A 552 7.39 8.07 -18.39
N PRO A 553 6.51 9.04 -18.08
CA PRO A 553 6.30 10.23 -18.90
C PRO A 553 7.62 10.94 -19.22
N LYS A 554 7.87 11.13 -20.52
CA LYS A 554 9.05 11.84 -21.02
C LYS A 554 8.94 13.32 -20.62
N ASP A 555 10.05 13.90 -20.17
CA ASP A 555 10.09 15.34 -19.88
C ASP A 555 9.66 16.12 -21.12
N SER A 556 8.75 17.09 -20.93
CA SER A 556 8.53 18.11 -21.94
C SER A 556 9.87 18.81 -22.18
N LYS A 557 10.41 18.65 -23.39
CA LYS A 557 11.62 19.38 -23.80
C LYS A 557 11.30 20.85 -23.62
N ARG A 558 12.00 21.53 -22.70
CA ARG A 558 11.92 22.99 -22.56
C ARG A 558 11.99 23.57 -23.98
N PRO A 559 11.03 24.43 -24.39
CA PRO A 559 11.10 25.05 -25.70
C PRO A 559 12.48 25.69 -25.82
N LYS A 560 13.24 25.34 -26.87
CA LYS A 560 14.53 25.97 -27.10
C LYS A 560 14.26 27.46 -27.21
N MET A 561 14.85 28.24 -26.31
CA MET A 561 14.75 29.69 -26.34
C MET A 561 15.11 30.14 -27.76
N VAL A 562 14.15 30.75 -28.45
CA VAL A 562 14.34 31.16 -29.84
C VAL A 562 15.35 32.30 -29.82
N THR A 563 16.61 31.98 -30.13
CA THR A 563 17.62 32.98 -30.41
C THR A 563 17.13 33.78 -31.60
N CYS A 564 16.84 35.05 -31.38
CA CYS A 564 16.38 35.96 -32.42
C CYS A 564 17.51 36.13 -33.46
N ASP A 565 17.31 35.66 -34.68
CA ASP A 565 18.31 35.67 -35.77
C ASP A 565 18.50 37.09 -36.38
N CYS A 566 18.63 38.10 -35.54
CA CYS A 566 18.88 39.50 -35.90
C CYS A 566 20.37 39.87 -35.86
N CYS A 567 21.29 38.96 -36.23
CA CYS A 567 22.70 39.29 -36.45
C CYS A 567 23.38 38.30 -37.44
N PRO A 568 23.77 38.73 -38.66
CA PRO A 568 24.21 37.81 -39.72
C PRO A 568 25.73 37.58 -39.72
N CYS A 569 26.23 36.69 -38.86
CA CYS A 569 27.65 36.31 -38.81
C CYS A 569 27.85 34.79 -38.63
N PHE A 570 28.85 34.22 -39.33
CA PHE A 570 29.32 32.82 -39.26
C PHE A 570 28.31 31.70 -39.62
N GLY A 571 28.12 31.49 -40.93
CA GLY A 571 27.43 30.29 -41.44
C GLY A 571 28.31 29.03 -41.51
N SER A 572 27.70 27.85 -41.54
CA SER A 572 28.34 26.59 -41.95
C SER A 572 27.31 25.62 -42.54
N ARG A 573 27.65 24.99 -43.67
CA ARG A 573 26.72 24.27 -44.55
C ARG A 573 26.22 22.95 -43.94
N LYS A 574 24.91 22.69 -44.05
CA LYS A 574 24.35 21.31 -44.07
C LYS A 574 23.67 21.05 -45.41
N LYS A 575 23.99 19.91 -46.04
CA LYS A 575 23.41 19.51 -47.34
C LYS A 575 21.94 19.15 -47.17
N LYS A 576 21.05 19.71 -48.01
CA LYS A 576 19.75 19.12 -48.34
C LYS A 576 19.93 18.29 -49.61
N ASN A 577 19.68 16.98 -49.55
CA ASN A 577 19.35 16.22 -50.75
C ASN A 577 17.83 16.30 -50.93
N ALA A 578 17.37 16.84 -52.06
CA ALA A 578 15.98 16.72 -52.47
C ALA A 578 15.75 15.37 -53.14
N LYS A 579 14.56 14.78 -52.93
CA LYS A 579 13.91 13.90 -53.91
C LYS A 579 12.43 14.27 -53.96
N ASN A 580 11.88 14.21 -55.16
CA ASN A 580 10.61 14.87 -55.48
C ASN A 580 9.42 14.05 -54.99
N GLY A 581 8.33 14.74 -54.66
CA GLY A 581 7.02 14.10 -54.62
C GLY A 581 6.53 13.83 -56.04
N ALA A 582 5.86 12.69 -56.23
CA ALA A 582 4.93 12.48 -57.33
C ALA A 582 3.57 12.24 -56.68
N VAL A 583 2.56 13.03 -57.06
CA VAL A 583 1.17 12.80 -56.65
C VAL A 583 0.57 11.80 -57.64
N GLY A 584 0.05 10.69 -57.13
CA GLY A 584 -0.66 9.66 -57.87
C GLY A 584 -1.84 9.17 -57.04
N GLU A 585 -2.92 8.80 -57.71
CA GLU A 585 -4.23 8.57 -57.08
C GLU A 585 -4.27 7.29 -56.25
N GLY A 586 -4.98 7.33 -55.11
CA GLY A 586 -4.96 6.22 -54.13
C GLY A 586 -5.97 6.35 -52.98
N THR A 587 -7.05 7.11 -53.17
CA THR A 587 -8.01 7.49 -52.10
C THR A 587 -8.80 6.32 -51.50
N SER A 588 -8.68 5.11 -52.04
CA SER A 588 -9.25 3.87 -51.49
C SER A 588 -8.27 3.07 -50.60
N LEU A 589 -6.96 3.21 -50.79
CA LEU A 589 -5.95 2.47 -50.01
C LEU A 589 -5.74 3.06 -48.61
N GLN A 590 -5.85 4.38 -48.47
CA GLN A 590 -5.54 5.08 -47.23
C GLN A 590 -6.58 4.84 -46.12
N GLY A 591 -7.81 4.45 -46.48
CA GLY A 591 -8.79 3.93 -45.53
C GLY A 591 -8.38 2.56 -44.99
N MET A 592 -8.08 1.61 -45.88
CA MET A 592 -7.66 0.25 -45.52
C MET A 592 -6.37 0.22 -44.69
N ASP A 593 -5.37 1.07 -44.99
CA ASP A 593 -4.15 1.15 -44.18
C ASP A 593 -4.38 1.79 -42.80
N ASN A 594 -5.33 2.72 -42.66
CA ASN A 594 -5.71 3.27 -41.36
C ASN A 594 -6.50 2.24 -40.53
N GLU A 595 -7.46 1.53 -41.13
CA GLU A 595 -8.17 0.41 -40.49
C GLU A 595 -7.21 -0.69 -40.08
N LYS A 596 -6.24 -1.05 -40.94
CA LYS A 596 -5.20 -2.03 -40.65
C LYS A 596 -4.24 -1.58 -39.55
N GLN A 597 -3.93 -0.28 -39.44
CA GLN A 597 -3.18 0.26 -38.31
C GLN A 597 -4.01 0.25 -37.01
N LEU A 598 -5.30 0.59 -37.07
CA LEU A 598 -6.21 0.51 -35.92
C LEU A 598 -6.35 -0.93 -35.44
N LEU A 599 -6.63 -1.88 -36.33
CA LEU A 599 -6.70 -3.31 -36.07
C LEU A 599 -5.37 -3.85 -35.52
N MET A 600 -4.22 -3.51 -36.10
CA MET A 600 -2.93 -3.89 -35.53
C MET A 600 -2.69 -3.25 -34.15
N SER A 601 -3.19 -2.04 -33.87
CA SER A 601 -3.11 -1.45 -32.53
C SER A 601 -4.00 -2.19 -31.53
N GLN A 602 -5.23 -2.55 -31.91
CA GLN A 602 -6.19 -3.31 -31.11
C GLN A 602 -5.66 -4.72 -30.83
N MET A 603 -5.20 -5.45 -31.85
CA MET A 603 -4.57 -6.77 -31.70
C MET A 603 -3.30 -6.71 -30.83
N ASN A 604 -2.53 -5.61 -30.86
CA ASN A 604 -1.41 -5.41 -29.94
C ASN A 604 -1.88 -5.15 -28.50
N PHE A 605 -2.99 -4.43 -28.29
CA PHE A 605 -3.58 -4.27 -26.95
C PHE A 605 -4.19 -5.57 -26.42
N GLU A 606 -4.92 -6.34 -27.24
CA GLU A 606 -5.46 -7.66 -26.88
C GLU A 606 -4.35 -8.65 -26.53
N LYS A 607 -3.31 -8.74 -27.35
CA LYS A 607 -2.14 -9.57 -27.08
C LYS A 607 -1.38 -9.11 -25.84
N LYS A 608 -1.36 -7.82 -25.53
CA LYS A 608 -0.71 -7.30 -24.33
C LYS A 608 -1.54 -7.60 -23.07
N PHE A 609 -2.79 -7.12 -23.03
CA PHE A 609 -3.62 -7.02 -21.82
C PHE A 609 -4.70 -8.11 -21.67
N GLY A 610 -5.02 -8.86 -22.73
CA GLY A 610 -6.10 -9.84 -22.79
C GLY A 610 -7.33 -9.35 -23.56
N GLN A 611 -8.32 -10.24 -23.74
CA GLN A 611 -9.44 -10.07 -24.67
C GLN A 611 -10.57 -9.15 -24.17
N SER A 612 -10.54 -8.71 -22.91
CA SER A 612 -11.58 -7.84 -22.35
C SER A 612 -11.47 -6.41 -22.88
N ALA A 613 -12.37 -6.03 -23.79
CA ALA A 613 -12.45 -4.66 -24.31
C ALA A 613 -12.72 -3.61 -23.21
N ILE A 614 -13.49 -3.96 -22.18
CA ILE A 614 -13.79 -3.10 -21.02
C ILE A 614 -12.51 -2.88 -20.20
N PHE A 615 -11.77 -3.95 -19.89
CA PHE A 615 -10.48 -3.83 -19.19
C PHE A 615 -9.47 -3.02 -20.02
N VAL A 616 -9.31 -3.34 -21.31
CA VAL A 616 -8.40 -2.60 -22.21
C VAL A 616 -8.75 -1.10 -22.23
N THR A 617 -10.03 -0.74 -22.37
CA THR A 617 -10.47 0.67 -22.32
C THR A 617 -10.14 1.32 -20.97
N SER A 618 -10.39 0.61 -19.86
CA SER A 618 -10.01 1.04 -18.50
C SER A 618 -8.51 1.29 -18.35
N THR A 619 -7.63 0.49 -18.98
CA THR A 619 -6.17 0.74 -18.95
C THR A 619 -5.75 2.05 -19.60
N LEU A 620 -6.54 2.60 -20.53
CA LEU A 620 -6.24 3.84 -21.25
C LEU A 620 -6.65 5.11 -20.49
N MET A 621 -7.38 4.98 -19.38
CA MET A 621 -7.83 6.11 -18.56
C MET A 621 -6.75 6.45 -17.52
N GLU A 622 -5.89 7.44 -17.80
CA GLU A 622 -4.75 7.79 -16.91
C GLU A 622 -5.19 8.25 -15.50
N GLU A 623 -6.32 8.97 -15.40
CA GLU A 623 -6.86 9.47 -14.12
C GLU A 623 -7.70 8.41 -13.37
N GLY A 624 -7.98 7.27 -14.01
CA GLY A 624 -8.77 6.17 -13.45
C GLY A 624 -10.28 6.36 -13.59
N GLY A 625 -11.03 5.64 -12.75
CA GLY A 625 -12.49 5.62 -12.75
C GLY A 625 -13.13 4.71 -13.81
N VAL A 626 -14.46 4.56 -13.74
CA VAL A 626 -15.26 3.64 -14.56
C VAL A 626 -16.27 4.44 -15.42
N PRO A 627 -16.45 4.14 -16.72
CA PRO A 627 -17.40 4.87 -17.57
C PRO A 627 -18.86 4.81 -17.06
N PRO A 628 -19.56 5.95 -16.89
CA PRO A 628 -20.90 6.01 -16.30
C PRO A 628 -22.01 5.22 -17.02
N SER A 629 -21.79 4.83 -18.28
CA SER A 629 -22.72 4.01 -19.08
C SER A 629 -22.70 2.51 -18.72
N SER A 630 -21.84 2.09 -17.79
CA SER A 630 -21.61 0.68 -17.46
C SER A 630 -22.55 0.20 -16.34
N SER A 631 -23.44 -0.76 -16.62
CA SER A 631 -24.32 -1.30 -15.58
C SER A 631 -23.55 -2.17 -14.56
N PRO A 632 -23.85 -2.11 -13.25
CA PRO A 632 -23.13 -2.89 -12.24
C PRO A 632 -23.11 -4.40 -12.49
N ALA A 633 -24.21 -4.96 -13.03
CA ALA A 633 -24.30 -6.37 -13.40
C ALA A 633 -23.38 -6.74 -14.59
N ALA A 634 -23.21 -5.84 -15.57
CA ALA A 634 -22.27 -6.05 -16.66
C ALA A 634 -20.82 -5.98 -16.16
N LEU A 635 -20.51 -5.01 -15.28
CA LEU A 635 -19.20 -4.89 -14.65
C LEU A 635 -18.85 -6.12 -13.81
N LEU A 636 -19.79 -6.68 -13.03
CA LEU A 636 -19.56 -7.91 -12.26
C LEU A 636 -19.34 -9.13 -13.17
N LYS A 637 -20.12 -9.27 -14.25
CA LYS A 637 -19.91 -10.36 -15.23
C LYS A 637 -18.52 -10.26 -15.88
N GLU A 638 -18.10 -9.07 -16.24
CA GLU A 638 -16.78 -8.82 -16.84
C GLU A 638 -15.64 -9.03 -15.83
N ALA A 639 -15.86 -8.60 -14.57
CA ALA A 639 -14.92 -8.83 -13.48
C ALA A 639 -14.67 -10.34 -13.25
N ILE A 640 -15.71 -11.18 -13.36
CA ILE A 640 -15.58 -12.65 -13.33
C ILE A 640 -14.79 -13.16 -14.55
N HIS A 641 -15.02 -12.62 -15.75
CA HIS A 641 -14.27 -13.01 -16.95
C HIS A 641 -12.77 -12.74 -16.83
N VAL A 642 -12.36 -11.56 -16.33
CA VAL A 642 -10.92 -11.20 -16.23
C VAL A 642 -10.15 -11.94 -15.12
N ILE A 643 -10.84 -12.67 -14.22
CA ILE A 643 -10.23 -13.57 -13.22
C ILE A 643 -10.30 -15.05 -13.60
N SER A 644 -10.75 -15.38 -14.81
CA SER A 644 -10.77 -16.75 -15.34
C SER A 644 -9.36 -17.32 -15.55
N CYS A 645 -9.21 -18.64 -15.43
CA CYS A 645 -7.89 -19.28 -15.34
C CYS A 645 -7.07 -19.20 -16.63
N GLY A 646 -7.75 -19.13 -17.79
CA GLY A 646 -7.15 -18.97 -19.12
C GLY A 646 -7.00 -17.53 -19.59
N TYR A 647 -7.40 -16.52 -18.80
CA TYR A 647 -7.36 -15.11 -19.25
C TYR A 647 -5.93 -14.64 -19.60
N GLU A 648 -4.91 -15.22 -18.96
CA GLU A 648 -3.52 -14.85 -19.15
C GLU A 648 -2.86 -15.59 -20.33
N ASP A 649 -3.52 -16.59 -20.92
CA ASP A 649 -2.97 -17.39 -22.01
C ASP A 649 -2.62 -16.55 -23.25
N LYS A 650 -1.37 -16.67 -23.70
CA LYS A 650 -0.80 -15.94 -24.86
C LYS A 650 -0.74 -14.41 -24.68
N THR A 651 -0.99 -13.89 -23.48
CA THR A 651 -0.86 -12.46 -23.15
C THR A 651 0.56 -12.08 -22.69
N GLU A 652 0.80 -10.81 -22.34
CA GLU A 652 2.05 -10.35 -21.72
C GLU A 652 2.02 -10.32 -20.16
N TRP A 653 0.92 -10.77 -19.54
CA TRP A 653 0.78 -10.87 -18.08
C TRP A 653 1.86 -11.75 -17.45
N GLY A 654 2.45 -11.29 -16.34
CA GLY A 654 3.53 -11.97 -15.65
C GLY A 654 4.89 -11.98 -16.36
N LEU A 655 4.94 -11.71 -17.67
CA LEU A 655 6.17 -11.69 -18.47
C LEU A 655 6.72 -10.25 -18.60
N GLU A 656 5.83 -9.32 -18.92
CA GLU A 656 6.12 -7.89 -18.99
C GLU A 656 5.16 -7.06 -18.11
N LEU A 657 3.95 -7.55 -17.79
CA LEU A 657 2.92 -6.79 -17.07
C LEU A 657 2.66 -7.33 -15.66
N GLY A 658 2.30 -6.41 -14.75
CA GLY A 658 1.95 -6.72 -13.37
C GLY A 658 3.14 -7.21 -12.54
N TRP A 659 2.85 -8.08 -11.58
CA TRP A 659 3.84 -8.86 -10.85
C TRP A 659 4.46 -9.93 -11.77
N ILE A 660 5.80 -9.96 -11.82
CA ILE A 660 6.55 -10.77 -12.77
C ILE A 660 6.72 -12.22 -12.28
N TYR A 661 6.42 -13.18 -13.13
CA TYR A 661 6.47 -14.62 -12.84
C TYR A 661 7.88 -15.19 -13.02
N GLY A 662 8.11 -16.38 -12.43
CA GLY A 662 9.33 -17.17 -12.64
C GLY A 662 10.35 -17.14 -11.50
N SER A 663 10.01 -16.57 -10.34
CA SER A 663 10.78 -16.74 -9.11
C SER A 663 9.88 -16.73 -7.86
N ILE A 664 10.37 -17.28 -6.75
CA ILE A 664 9.79 -17.21 -5.39
C ILE A 664 9.95 -15.81 -4.76
N THR A 665 10.79 -14.93 -5.33
CA THR A 665 10.87 -13.50 -4.97
C THR A 665 10.41 -12.63 -6.15
N GLU A 666 9.11 -12.67 -6.45
CA GLU A 666 8.51 -11.86 -7.52
C GLU A 666 8.59 -10.35 -7.24
N ASP A 667 8.75 -9.97 -5.98
CA ASP A 667 8.76 -8.59 -5.49
C ASP A 667 9.99 -7.81 -5.98
N ILE A 668 11.18 -8.30 -5.65
CA ILE A 668 12.46 -7.70 -6.07
C ILE A 668 12.56 -7.69 -7.61
N LEU A 669 12.09 -8.76 -8.25
CA LEU A 669 12.06 -8.90 -9.71
C LEU A 669 11.12 -7.88 -10.38
N THR A 670 9.93 -7.67 -9.82
CA THR A 670 8.96 -6.66 -10.31
C THR A 670 9.51 -5.24 -10.14
N GLY A 671 10.08 -4.94 -8.97
CA GLY A 671 10.73 -3.65 -8.70
C GLY A 671 11.88 -3.37 -9.68
N PHE A 672 12.76 -4.36 -9.90
CA PHE A 672 13.86 -4.30 -10.87
C PHE A 672 13.37 -4.04 -12.31
N LYS A 673 12.31 -4.73 -12.74
CA LYS A 673 11.70 -4.55 -14.07
C LYS A 673 11.23 -3.12 -14.28
N MET A 674 10.54 -2.54 -13.29
CA MET A 674 10.05 -1.15 -13.34
C MET A 674 11.21 -0.14 -13.39
N HIS A 675 12.25 -0.33 -12.57
CA HIS A 675 13.44 0.53 -12.58
C HIS A 675 14.22 0.43 -13.91
N CYS A 676 14.25 -0.75 -14.55
CA CYS A 676 14.85 -0.91 -15.89
C CYS A 676 14.11 -0.12 -16.98
N ARG A 677 12.78 0.07 -16.86
CA ARG A 677 11.99 0.96 -17.71
C ARG A 677 12.20 2.45 -17.40
N GLY A 678 13.06 2.78 -16.42
CA GLY A 678 13.42 4.15 -16.03
C GLY A 678 12.49 4.81 -15.02
N TRP A 679 11.55 4.07 -14.45
CA TRP A 679 10.75 4.58 -13.34
C TRP A 679 11.63 4.81 -12.09
N ARG A 680 11.18 5.76 -11.25
CA ARG A 680 11.75 6.04 -9.93
C ARG A 680 10.83 5.48 -8.84
N SER A 681 11.36 4.93 -7.77
CA SER A 681 10.58 4.72 -6.54
C SER A 681 11.00 5.70 -5.43
N ILE A 682 10.26 5.69 -4.33
CA ILE A 682 10.48 6.56 -3.17
C ILE A 682 10.41 5.72 -1.90
N TYR A 683 11.31 6.00 -0.95
CA TYR A 683 11.22 5.46 0.40
C TYR A 683 10.56 6.50 1.32
N CYS A 684 9.51 6.11 2.05
CA CYS A 684 8.84 6.97 3.03
C CYS A 684 8.98 6.39 4.43
N MET A 685 9.39 7.22 5.39
CA MET A 685 9.57 6.83 6.79
C MET A 685 8.92 7.86 7.73
N PRO A 686 7.60 7.75 7.98
CA PRO A 686 6.93 8.57 8.98
C PRO A 686 7.45 8.37 10.40
N LYS A 687 7.16 9.36 11.26
CA LYS A 687 7.52 9.35 12.69
C LYS A 687 6.86 8.18 13.43
N LEU A 688 5.59 7.92 13.14
CA LEU A 688 4.86 6.72 13.56
C LEU A 688 4.88 5.72 12.37
N PRO A 689 5.30 4.46 12.54
CA PRO A 689 5.34 3.49 11.44
C PRO A 689 4.02 3.39 10.68
N ALA A 690 4.08 3.46 9.35
CA ALA A 690 2.91 3.35 8.47
C ALA A 690 2.18 2.02 8.68
N PHE A 691 2.93 0.92 8.54
CA PHE A 691 2.45 -0.44 8.64
C PHE A 691 3.24 -1.20 9.70
N LYS A 692 2.58 -2.18 10.31
CA LYS A 692 3.19 -3.13 11.24
C LYS A 692 2.66 -4.53 10.97
N GLY A 693 3.46 -5.56 11.24
CA GLY A 693 3.00 -6.94 11.19
C GLY A 693 3.57 -7.82 12.30
N SER A 694 3.29 -9.12 12.22
CA SER A 694 3.76 -10.11 13.21
C SER A 694 5.10 -10.73 12.80
N ALA A 695 6.12 -10.64 13.65
CA ALA A 695 7.40 -11.31 13.38
C ALA A 695 7.30 -12.84 13.57
N PRO A 696 8.04 -13.66 12.79
CA PRO A 696 8.21 -15.08 13.09
C PRO A 696 8.90 -15.28 14.46
N ILE A 697 8.13 -15.75 15.45
CA ILE A 697 8.59 -15.90 16.84
C ILE A 697 9.54 -17.08 17.07
N ASN A 698 9.62 -18.02 16.13
CA ASN A 698 10.46 -19.21 16.22
C ASN A 698 11.55 -19.24 15.14
N LEU A 699 12.65 -19.95 15.43
CA LEU A 699 13.82 -20.01 14.55
C LEU A 699 13.58 -20.83 13.27
N SER A 700 12.71 -21.84 13.31
CA SER A 700 12.39 -22.67 12.14
C SER A 700 11.79 -21.82 11.01
N ASP A 701 10.75 -21.05 11.31
CA ASP A 701 10.05 -20.26 10.32
C ASP A 701 10.90 -19.08 9.84
N ARG A 702 11.74 -18.53 10.71
CA ARG A 702 12.74 -17.51 10.34
C ARG A 702 13.81 -18.06 9.39
N LEU A 703 14.32 -19.27 9.62
CA LEU A 703 15.27 -19.92 8.71
C LEU A 703 14.60 -20.29 7.38
N ASN A 704 13.38 -20.83 7.40
CA ASN A 704 12.61 -21.13 6.19
C ASN A 704 12.29 -19.88 5.37
N GLN A 705 12.03 -18.74 6.01
CA GLN A 705 11.85 -17.44 5.35
C GLN A 705 13.13 -16.98 4.65
N VAL A 706 14.28 -17.00 5.34
CA VAL A 706 15.58 -16.63 4.75
C VAL A 706 15.99 -17.60 3.63
N LEU A 707 15.72 -18.89 3.77
CA LEU A 707 15.96 -19.89 2.73
C LEU A 707 15.16 -19.59 1.46
N ARG A 708 13.88 -19.21 1.57
CA ARG A 708 13.07 -18.78 0.41
C ARG A 708 13.63 -17.53 -0.27
N TRP A 709 14.10 -16.54 0.50
CA TRP A 709 14.73 -15.33 -0.06
C TRP A 709 16.05 -15.65 -0.79
N ALA A 710 16.88 -16.52 -0.21
CA ALA A 710 18.14 -16.95 -0.82
C ALA A 710 17.90 -17.74 -2.12
N LEU A 711 16.93 -18.65 -2.11
CA LEU A 711 16.53 -19.45 -3.28
C LEU A 711 16.00 -18.53 -4.41
N GLY A 712 15.09 -17.60 -4.11
CA GLY A 712 14.58 -16.64 -5.10
C GLY A 712 15.67 -15.73 -5.67
N SER A 713 16.62 -15.28 -4.85
CA SER A 713 17.78 -14.51 -5.31
C SER A 713 18.65 -15.29 -6.31
N VAL A 714 18.83 -16.60 -6.08
CA VAL A 714 19.56 -17.51 -6.98
C VAL A 714 18.77 -17.81 -8.26
N GLU A 715 17.44 -17.99 -8.19
CA GLU A 715 16.58 -18.09 -9.37
C GLU A 715 16.71 -16.85 -10.26
N ILE A 716 16.60 -15.64 -9.68
CA ILE A 716 16.75 -14.39 -10.43
C ILE A 716 18.15 -14.31 -11.05
N PHE A 717 19.21 -14.71 -10.33
CA PHE A 717 20.59 -14.70 -10.83
C PHE A 717 20.78 -15.57 -12.09
N PHE A 718 20.19 -16.76 -12.14
CA PHE A 718 20.26 -17.66 -13.30
C PHE A 718 19.16 -17.41 -14.35
N SER A 719 18.14 -16.62 -14.03
CA SER A 719 17.06 -16.27 -14.96
C SER A 719 17.51 -15.33 -16.09
N ARG A 720 16.66 -15.22 -17.13
CA ARG A 720 16.73 -14.19 -18.18
C ARG A 720 16.75 -12.75 -17.62
N HIS A 721 16.33 -12.54 -16.37
CA HIS A 721 16.24 -11.23 -15.72
C HIS A 721 17.45 -10.92 -14.81
N SER A 722 18.51 -11.73 -14.84
CA SER A 722 19.74 -11.50 -14.07
C SER A 722 20.28 -10.05 -14.23
N PRO A 723 20.41 -9.26 -13.14
CA PRO A 723 20.87 -7.86 -13.19
C PRO A 723 22.26 -7.65 -13.80
N MET A 724 23.07 -8.71 -13.88
CA MET A 724 24.37 -8.74 -14.56
C MET A 724 24.26 -8.58 -16.08
N LEU A 725 23.16 -9.03 -16.69
CA LEU A 725 23.00 -9.12 -18.16
C LEU A 725 21.72 -8.43 -18.69
N TYR A 726 20.67 -8.29 -17.87
CA TYR A 726 19.39 -7.71 -18.28
C TYR A 726 19.38 -6.18 -18.26
N GLY A 727 18.53 -5.55 -19.08
CA GLY A 727 18.21 -4.11 -18.96
C GLY A 727 19.33 -3.13 -19.35
N TYR A 728 20.35 -3.53 -20.12
CA TYR A 728 21.41 -2.62 -20.58
C TYR A 728 20.99 -1.77 -21.79
N LYS A 729 20.12 -2.30 -22.67
CA LYS A 729 19.84 -1.72 -24.01
C LYS A 729 19.33 -0.28 -24.01
N GLU A 730 18.69 0.17 -22.93
CA GLU A 730 18.07 1.50 -22.85
C GLU A 730 18.81 2.46 -21.91
N GLY A 731 19.80 1.99 -21.15
CA GLY A 731 20.61 2.82 -20.24
C GLY A 731 19.86 3.49 -19.07
N LYS A 732 18.56 3.22 -18.89
CA LYS A 732 17.69 3.92 -17.93
C LYS A 732 17.95 3.56 -16.45
N LEU A 733 18.46 2.36 -16.16
CA LEU A 733 18.83 1.94 -14.79
C LEU A 733 20.20 2.52 -14.41
N LYS A 734 20.28 3.24 -13.28
CA LYS A 734 21.53 3.83 -12.79
C LYS A 734 22.57 2.76 -12.42
N TRP A 735 23.85 3.06 -12.60
CA TRP A 735 24.94 2.08 -12.36
C TRP A 735 25.05 1.66 -10.88
N LEU A 736 24.91 2.58 -9.92
CA LEU A 736 24.86 2.25 -8.48
C LEU A 736 23.61 1.41 -8.12
N GLU A 737 22.48 1.65 -8.80
CA GLU A 737 21.25 0.87 -8.60
C GLU A 737 21.45 -0.56 -9.13
N ARG A 738 22.10 -0.70 -10.30
CA ARG A 738 22.51 -2.00 -10.82
C ARG A 738 23.46 -2.72 -9.86
N PHE A 739 24.41 -2.03 -9.23
CA PHE A 739 25.28 -2.62 -8.20
C PHE A 739 24.46 -3.15 -7.01
N ALA A 740 23.44 -2.42 -6.56
CA ALA A 740 22.53 -2.87 -5.50
C ALA A 740 21.72 -4.11 -5.92
N TYR A 741 21.14 -4.12 -7.12
CA TYR A 741 20.41 -5.28 -7.64
C TYR A 741 21.31 -6.51 -7.87
N VAL A 742 22.55 -6.31 -8.32
CA VAL A 742 23.55 -7.40 -8.41
C VAL A 742 23.89 -7.93 -7.01
N ASN A 743 24.18 -7.07 -6.03
CA ASN A 743 24.41 -7.49 -4.65
C ASN A 743 23.22 -8.32 -4.10
N THR A 744 22.00 -7.87 -4.40
CA THR A 744 20.74 -8.52 -3.97
C THR A 744 20.53 -9.90 -4.62
N THR A 745 21.13 -10.21 -5.78
CA THR A 745 21.07 -11.56 -6.35
C THR A 745 22.29 -12.42 -6.02
N ILE A 746 23.48 -11.83 -5.80
CA ILE A 746 24.71 -12.59 -5.51
C ILE A 746 24.98 -12.86 -4.03
N TYR A 747 24.30 -12.17 -3.08
CA TYR A 747 24.60 -12.36 -1.65
C TYR A 747 24.58 -13.83 -1.17
N PRO A 748 23.69 -14.75 -1.66
CA PRO A 748 23.65 -16.13 -1.19
C PRO A 748 24.94 -16.90 -1.48
N PHE A 749 25.61 -16.61 -2.60
CA PHE A 749 26.87 -17.28 -2.99
C PHE A 749 28.02 -16.93 -2.05
N THR A 750 27.93 -15.83 -1.30
CA THR A 750 28.90 -15.46 -0.24
C THR A 750 28.91 -16.48 0.89
N SER A 751 27.84 -17.28 1.07
CA SER A 751 27.83 -18.38 2.03
C SER A 751 28.86 -19.48 1.70
N LEU A 752 29.14 -19.72 0.41
CA LEU A 752 30.13 -20.72 -0.03
C LEU A 752 31.55 -20.29 0.38
N ALA A 753 31.90 -19.03 0.12
CA ALA A 753 33.16 -18.44 0.56
C ALA A 753 33.25 -18.37 2.10
N LEU A 754 32.15 -18.05 2.78
CA LEU A 754 32.09 -17.98 4.24
C LEU A 754 32.32 -19.34 4.90
N VAL A 755 31.65 -20.41 4.44
CA VAL A 755 31.85 -21.76 4.97
C VAL A 755 33.29 -22.23 4.73
N ALA A 756 33.84 -22.03 3.53
CA ALA A 756 35.22 -22.37 3.23
C ALA A 756 36.20 -21.62 4.15
N TYR A 757 36.02 -20.30 4.32
CA TYR A 757 36.89 -19.47 5.15
C TYR A 757 36.80 -19.82 6.65
N CYS A 758 35.60 -20.08 7.17
CA CYS A 758 35.40 -20.50 8.56
C CYS A 758 36.02 -21.86 8.91
N CYS A 759 36.26 -22.73 7.92
CA CYS A 759 36.98 -24.00 8.13
C CYS A 759 38.51 -23.84 8.15
N LEU A 760 39.09 -22.77 7.59
CA LEU A 760 40.56 -22.60 7.54
C LEU A 760 41.21 -22.57 8.94
N PRO A 761 40.68 -21.86 9.97
CA PRO A 761 41.18 -21.92 11.34
C PRO A 761 41.13 -23.31 11.99
N CYS A 762 40.34 -24.25 11.45
CA CYS A 762 40.26 -25.63 11.95
C CYS A 762 41.30 -26.56 11.30
N HIS A 763 41.93 -26.15 10.20
CA HIS A 763 43.01 -26.89 9.52
C HIS A 763 44.41 -26.33 9.81
N LEU A 764 44.49 -25.08 10.28
CA LEU A 764 45.70 -24.45 10.82
C LEU A 764 46.29 -25.07 12.11
N PRO A 765 45.57 -25.75 13.02
CA PRO A 765 46.13 -26.30 14.26
C PRO A 765 46.85 -27.67 14.09
N ALA A 766 47.10 -28.10 12.86
CA ALA A 766 47.57 -29.45 12.51
C ALA A 766 48.94 -29.46 11.80
N TYR A 767 49.70 -28.37 11.90
CA TYR A 767 51.05 -28.17 11.39
C TYR A 767 51.91 -27.45 12.44
#